data_AF-A0AAV6SMP4-F1
#
_entry.id   AF-A0AAV6SMP4-F1
#
_cell.length_a   1.000
_cell.length_b   1.000
_cell.length_c   1.000
_cell.angle_alpha   90.00
_cell.angle_beta   90.00
_cell.angle_gamma   90.00
#
_symmetry.space_group_name_H-M   'P 1'
#
loop_
_entity.id
_entity.type
_entity.pdbx_description
1 polymer ?
#
loop_
_entity_poly.entity_id
_entity_poly.type
_entity_poly.pdbx_seq_one_letter_code
_entity_poly.pdbx_strand_id
1 'polypeptide(L)'
;MRGPLSRLAKHRCVFVVCVVLGLLGLVIVSLPLKPQTNKPLEWHISPEHKKLVHEHALRVLEGRCNFDSTRQSLLTRLPASSHLTQPFLWKDVPLPDHLFLYPPPFGFKGIQAKIEDLLKLLKHPRLLPEKTSHKCRRCVVMGNGGILRGLGLGHLIDQFDTIIRLNSGPVGEFSVDVGNRTSIRMSYPEGTPLHWVDTDPHTLFVAVVYKSVDISWIAAMIKKLTVSLWDRLFFWQKVPHQIPLEHQRFRLLNPHVIRETALELLKYPPPRQRLWGWDKNVPTLGVSALNLASLLCDEVSLAGFGYNLSQQGAPLHYYDQLPMSAMLQQNMHNVDRETELLQSLVCKYCFYFETSYPEVVIPFKRCAWSATKSRGREQRLTGPQTLVWLAFLHTLLHLRASTVAPPHLRALLICLKHTLQPRLHLTHSQSHHSTQANSTMLSQEFFHRLRLPDLEDVTQYMRTVSIPVVVSMGAAAAATAYCLATRPKALPSVFDLHMQSVELPGGEFVHRSLLQNGNGHLTHVFEDGRTVYESFLRGARVSNNGPCLGSRKPKQPYEWLSYGEVMERTENLGSAFLHKGHSKTTDPHVGIFSRNRPEWTIAELACYTYSLVSVPLYDTLGTEAISYIIDKAAISTIVCDVVDKVNLVLDCTEDRKHTVKTIVLMDTPSSDLSQTFQTLVSRGRQAGIHILSLQEMEAIGKANHQQPVPPQSEDMAVICFTSGTTGNPKGAMLTHGNIVSNTSAFIKMTETHYSFSTSDVHMSFLPLAHMFERVAQGVMLIHGAKIGFFQGDIRRLSDDLNTLKPTVIPVVPRILNRMYDKIHGQASTPLKRWLLGFAYRRKEAELKKGIVRRDSIWDQLIFRKVQASLGGRIRVMITGAAPISPTVLTFLRAAIGCQFYEGYGQTECTSGCTMTTPGDWSAGHVGAPLPCNSIKLVDVPEMNYLAINGEGEVCVKGTNVFQGYLKDPEKTAETIDADGWLHTGDIGKWLPNGTLKIVDRKKHIFKLAQGEYIAPEKIETIYVRSDAVAQVFVHGDSLQSCLVAVVIPDPDFLSDWIKKTLGLEGSYQELCGRLDVKAAILESMLQLGKEVGLMSFEQVKAIYIHTEMFSIENGLLTPTLKAKRNELRQHFRSQIEELYAGINM
;
A
#
# COMPACT_ATOMS: atom_id res chain seq x y z
N MET A 1 -36.63 -48.82 -36.24
CA MET A 1 -36.47 -47.50 -36.90
C MET A 1 -35.94 -46.51 -35.86
N ARG A 2 -34.94 -45.66 -36.18
CA ARG A 2 -34.26 -44.78 -35.19
C ARG A 2 -34.44 -43.30 -35.51
N GLY A 3 -34.95 -42.54 -34.55
CA GLY A 3 -34.93 -41.08 -34.46
C GLY A 3 -35.55 -40.64 -33.11
N PRO A 4 -35.46 -39.37 -32.68
CA PRO A 4 -34.63 -38.27 -33.19
C PRO A 4 -33.68 -37.70 -32.10
N LEU A 5 -33.09 -38.54 -31.25
CA LEU A 5 -32.27 -38.10 -30.10
C LEU A 5 -30.84 -37.61 -30.42
N SER A 6 -30.32 -37.84 -31.64
CA SER A 6 -28.93 -37.53 -32.00
C SER A 6 -28.64 -36.08 -32.42
N ARG A 7 -29.67 -35.26 -32.70
CA ARG A 7 -29.48 -33.86 -33.16
C ARG A 7 -29.24 -32.88 -32.01
N LEU A 8 -29.85 -33.08 -30.83
CA LEU A 8 -29.69 -32.19 -29.67
C LEU A 8 -28.28 -32.23 -29.02
N ALA A 9 -27.58 -33.37 -29.11
CA ALA A 9 -26.22 -33.49 -28.57
C ALA A 9 -25.18 -32.66 -29.35
N LYS A 10 -25.29 -32.61 -30.69
CA LYS A 10 -24.37 -31.82 -31.54
C LYS A 10 -24.49 -30.32 -31.27
N HIS A 11 -25.70 -29.79 -31.09
CA HIS A 11 -25.88 -28.36 -30.80
C HIS A 11 -25.38 -27.95 -29.41
N ARG A 12 -25.45 -28.82 -28.39
CA ARG A 12 -24.84 -28.53 -27.07
C ARG A 12 -23.32 -28.40 -27.15
N CYS A 13 -22.65 -29.27 -27.90
CA CYS A 13 -21.18 -29.20 -28.06
C CYS A 13 -20.78 -27.93 -28.82
N VAL A 14 -21.47 -27.61 -29.92
CA VAL A 14 -21.24 -26.36 -30.67
C VAL A 14 -21.54 -25.12 -29.81
N PHE A 15 -22.61 -25.11 -29.02
CA PHE A 15 -22.94 -23.98 -28.14
C PHE A 15 -21.86 -23.79 -27.06
N VAL A 16 -21.37 -24.86 -26.42
CA VAL A 16 -20.28 -24.77 -25.44
C VAL A 16 -18.99 -24.27 -26.10
N VAL A 17 -18.65 -24.75 -27.31
CA VAL A 17 -17.49 -24.25 -28.06
C VAL A 17 -17.65 -22.76 -28.43
N CYS A 18 -18.82 -22.32 -28.90
CA CYS A 18 -19.09 -20.91 -29.19
C CYS A 18 -19.07 -20.03 -27.93
N VAL A 19 -19.54 -20.53 -26.78
CA VAL A 19 -19.47 -19.81 -25.49
C VAL A 19 -18.02 -19.73 -25.00
N VAL A 20 -17.23 -20.80 -25.12
CA VAL A 20 -15.80 -20.80 -24.78
C VAL A 20 -14.99 -19.87 -25.70
N LEU A 21 -15.26 -19.89 -27.01
CA LEU A 21 -14.66 -18.97 -27.98
C LEU A 21 -15.11 -17.52 -27.77
N GLY A 22 -16.37 -17.29 -27.38
CA GLY A 22 -16.88 -15.97 -27.02
C GLY A 22 -16.28 -15.43 -25.71
N LEU A 23 -16.06 -16.29 -24.72
CA LEU A 23 -15.34 -15.95 -23.49
C LEU A 23 -13.86 -15.69 -23.74
N LEU A 24 -13.20 -16.48 -24.61
CA LEU A 24 -11.84 -16.21 -25.09
C LEU A 24 -11.77 -14.89 -25.87
N GLY A 25 -12.75 -14.60 -26.73
CA GLY A 25 -12.88 -13.33 -27.43
C GLY A 25 -13.05 -12.15 -26.47
N LEU A 26 -13.89 -12.29 -25.43
CA LEU A 26 -14.03 -11.29 -24.37
C LEU A 26 -12.74 -11.11 -23.55
N VAL A 27 -11.97 -12.19 -23.29
CA VAL A 27 -10.65 -12.10 -22.65
C VAL A 27 -9.64 -11.37 -23.55
N ILE A 28 -9.67 -11.62 -24.86
CA ILE A 28 -8.78 -10.95 -25.85
C ILE A 28 -9.17 -9.46 -26.01
N VAL A 29 -10.47 -9.13 -26.06
CA VAL A 29 -10.98 -7.75 -26.17
C VAL A 29 -10.85 -6.97 -24.84
N SER A 30 -10.72 -7.66 -23.70
CA SER A 30 -10.43 -7.04 -22.40
C SER A 30 -8.92 -6.94 -22.07
N LEU A 31 -8.03 -7.40 -22.96
CA LEU A 31 -6.64 -6.96 -22.95
C LEU A 31 -6.59 -5.45 -23.26
N PRO A 32 -5.83 -4.65 -22.51
CA PRO A 32 -5.82 -3.21 -22.68
C PRO A 32 -5.07 -2.80 -23.96
N LEU A 33 -5.82 -2.51 -25.03
CA LEU A 33 -5.36 -1.59 -26.07
C LEU A 33 -5.17 -0.20 -25.43
N LYS A 34 -3.97 0.07 -24.92
CA LYS A 34 -3.57 1.41 -24.47
C LYS A 34 -3.53 2.35 -25.68
N PRO A 35 -4.19 3.51 -25.65
CA PRO A 35 -3.90 4.58 -26.59
C PRO A 35 -2.45 5.05 -26.38
N GLN A 36 -1.67 5.17 -27.45
CA GLN A 36 -0.37 5.84 -27.41
C GLN A 36 -0.60 7.35 -27.28
N THR A 37 -0.25 7.91 -26.13
CA THR A 37 -0.24 9.37 -25.90
C THR A 37 1.07 9.94 -26.42
N ASN A 38 1.04 10.59 -27.59
CA ASN A 38 2.21 11.26 -28.16
C ASN A 38 2.53 12.57 -27.43
N LYS A 39 3.49 12.53 -26.52
CA LYS A 39 4.49 13.60 -26.34
C LYS A 39 5.85 12.93 -26.09
N PRO A 40 6.92 13.25 -26.84
CA PRO A 40 8.25 12.84 -26.46
C PRO A 40 8.63 13.54 -25.15
N LEU A 41 9.15 12.80 -24.17
CA LEU A 41 9.87 13.42 -23.06
C LEU A 41 11.13 14.09 -23.62
N GLU A 42 11.31 15.38 -23.34
CA GLU A 42 12.60 16.02 -23.50
C GLU A 42 13.51 15.60 -22.35
N TRP A 43 14.66 15.03 -22.68
CA TRP A 43 15.67 14.62 -21.71
C TRP A 43 16.68 15.76 -21.59
N HIS A 44 16.61 16.51 -20.48
CA HIS A 44 17.56 17.59 -20.21
C HIS A 44 18.77 17.02 -19.49
N ILE A 45 19.95 17.12 -20.11
CA ILE A 45 21.23 16.65 -19.56
C ILE A 45 22.13 17.85 -19.37
N SER A 46 22.72 17.99 -18.18
CA SER A 46 23.64 19.10 -17.91
C SER A 46 24.96 18.93 -18.71
N PRO A 47 25.54 20.02 -19.24
CA PRO A 47 26.82 19.98 -19.94
C PRO A 47 27.95 19.34 -19.11
N GLU A 48 27.93 19.53 -17.79
CA GLU A 48 28.91 19.02 -16.84
C GLU A 48 28.84 17.49 -16.73
N HIS A 49 27.63 16.94 -16.58
CA HIS A 49 27.44 15.50 -16.54
C HIS A 49 27.87 14.84 -17.86
N LYS A 50 27.47 15.43 -18.99
CA LYS A 50 27.89 14.96 -20.33
C LYS A 50 29.43 14.93 -20.48
N LYS A 51 30.13 15.94 -19.96
CA LYS A 51 31.60 15.98 -19.95
C LYS A 51 32.22 14.87 -19.10
N LEU A 52 31.78 14.71 -17.84
CA LEU A 52 32.27 13.66 -16.93
C LEU A 52 32.12 12.24 -17.52
N VAL A 53 30.99 12.01 -18.17
CA VAL A 53 30.65 10.77 -18.87
C VAL A 53 31.61 10.47 -20.04
N HIS A 54 31.95 11.48 -20.85
CA HIS A 54 32.93 11.34 -21.95
C HIS A 54 34.32 11.07 -21.40
N GLU A 55 34.77 11.82 -20.37
CA GLU A 55 36.05 11.60 -19.70
C GLU A 55 36.15 10.22 -19.06
N HIS A 56 35.05 9.64 -18.58
CA HIS A 56 35.03 8.27 -18.06
C HIS A 56 35.16 7.23 -19.18
N ALA A 57 34.37 7.37 -20.26
CA ALA A 57 34.44 6.47 -21.41
C ALA A 57 35.83 6.50 -22.09
N LEU A 58 36.44 7.68 -22.22
CA LEU A 58 37.83 7.83 -22.70
C LEU A 58 38.83 7.12 -21.79
N ARG A 59 38.76 7.31 -20.46
CA ARG A 59 39.64 6.59 -19.51
C ARG A 59 39.52 5.07 -19.61
N VAL A 60 38.35 4.52 -19.94
CA VAL A 60 38.16 3.08 -20.18
C VAL A 60 38.81 2.65 -21.50
N LEU A 61 38.66 3.43 -22.57
CA LEU A 61 39.24 3.14 -23.89
C LEU A 61 40.77 3.30 -23.92
N GLU A 62 41.33 4.28 -23.21
CA GLU A 62 42.76 4.58 -23.15
C GLU A 62 43.52 3.82 -22.05
N GLY A 63 42.81 3.36 -21.01
CA GLY A 63 43.42 2.65 -19.89
C GLY A 63 44.09 1.32 -20.30
N ARG A 64 45.05 0.84 -19.50
CA ARG A 64 45.69 -0.47 -19.74
C ARG A 64 44.68 -1.62 -19.64
N CYS A 65 44.56 -2.41 -20.71
CA CYS A 65 43.64 -3.55 -20.79
C CYS A 65 44.18 -4.75 -20.00
N ASN A 66 43.34 -5.34 -19.14
CA ASN A 66 43.70 -6.44 -18.27
C ASN A 66 43.31 -7.80 -18.88
N PHE A 67 44.27 -8.52 -19.46
CA PHE A 67 44.07 -9.89 -19.95
C PHE A 67 43.46 -10.82 -18.88
N ASP A 68 42.46 -11.63 -19.28
CA ASP A 68 41.72 -12.62 -18.48
C ASP A 68 41.03 -12.16 -17.17
N SER A 69 41.09 -10.88 -16.81
CA SER A 69 40.56 -10.34 -15.54
C SER A 69 39.04 -10.54 -15.37
N THR A 70 38.24 -10.24 -16.39
CA THR A 70 36.77 -10.28 -16.26
C THR A 70 36.25 -11.70 -16.11
N ARG A 71 36.74 -12.66 -16.92
CA ARG A 71 36.30 -14.05 -16.83
C ARG A 71 36.74 -14.69 -15.50
N GLN A 72 37.96 -14.44 -15.03
CA GLN A 72 38.38 -14.93 -13.71
C GLN A 72 37.53 -14.37 -12.56
N SER A 73 37.18 -13.07 -12.60
CA SER A 73 36.34 -12.44 -11.57
C SER A 73 34.88 -12.91 -11.58
N LEU A 74 34.38 -13.45 -12.69
CA LEU A 74 33.09 -14.14 -12.78
C LEU A 74 33.20 -15.60 -12.31
N LEU A 75 34.27 -16.29 -12.72
CA LEU A 75 34.53 -17.69 -12.35
C LEU A 75 34.72 -17.88 -10.84
N THR A 76 35.22 -16.90 -10.09
CA THR A 76 35.25 -16.97 -8.61
C THR A 76 33.85 -17.07 -7.96
N ARG A 77 32.77 -16.76 -8.69
CA ARG A 77 31.37 -16.90 -8.24
C ARG A 77 30.68 -18.15 -8.82
N LEU A 78 31.34 -18.89 -9.70
CA LEU A 78 30.81 -20.06 -10.42
C LEU A 78 31.45 -21.37 -9.93
N PRO A 79 30.77 -22.53 -10.07
CA PRO A 79 31.37 -23.83 -9.77
C PRO A 79 32.48 -24.20 -10.77
N ALA A 80 33.44 -25.03 -10.36
CA ALA A 80 34.57 -25.45 -11.21
C ALA A 80 34.15 -26.15 -12.53
N SER A 81 32.91 -26.65 -12.63
CA SER A 81 32.34 -27.22 -13.87
C SER A 81 32.03 -26.19 -14.96
N SER A 82 31.97 -24.89 -14.64
CA SER A 82 31.63 -23.80 -15.56
C SER A 82 32.76 -23.33 -16.49
N HIS A 83 34.00 -23.77 -16.24
CA HIS A 83 35.17 -23.22 -16.94
C HIS A 83 35.21 -23.54 -18.44
N LEU A 84 34.55 -24.63 -18.86
CA LEU A 84 34.59 -25.21 -20.22
C LEU A 84 33.36 -24.88 -21.09
N THR A 85 32.47 -23.98 -20.67
CA THR A 85 31.25 -23.62 -21.44
C THR A 85 31.59 -23.05 -22.83
N GLN A 86 31.20 -23.75 -23.90
CA GLN A 86 31.23 -23.21 -25.27
C GLN A 86 30.05 -22.22 -25.48
N PRO A 87 30.27 -21.00 -26.01
CA PRO A 87 29.23 -19.97 -26.12
C PRO A 87 28.15 -20.30 -27.17
N PHE A 88 28.49 -21.04 -28.21
CA PHE A 88 27.59 -21.39 -29.32
C PHE A 88 27.61 -22.90 -29.59
N LEU A 89 26.54 -23.37 -30.22
CA LEU A 89 26.41 -24.75 -30.68
C LEU A 89 26.86 -24.88 -32.13
N TRP A 90 27.51 -25.99 -32.42
CA TRP A 90 28.13 -26.29 -33.71
C TRP A 90 27.69 -27.68 -34.17
N LYS A 91 27.56 -27.86 -35.49
CA LYS A 91 27.13 -29.12 -36.10
C LYS A 91 28.11 -30.28 -35.78
N ASP A 92 29.41 -29.99 -35.83
CA ASP A 92 30.46 -31.00 -35.76
C ASP A 92 30.92 -31.30 -34.30
N VAL A 93 30.16 -30.82 -33.30
CA VAL A 93 30.37 -31.10 -31.87
C VAL A 93 29.17 -31.90 -31.34
N PRO A 94 29.37 -33.11 -30.76
CA PRO A 94 28.28 -33.88 -30.18
C PRO A 94 27.51 -33.08 -29.12
N LEU A 95 26.17 -33.06 -29.22
CA LEU A 95 25.33 -32.35 -28.25
C LEU A 95 25.25 -33.16 -26.95
N PRO A 96 25.79 -32.67 -25.81
CA PRO A 96 25.80 -33.43 -24.57
C PRO A 96 24.40 -33.51 -23.94
N ASP A 97 24.09 -34.66 -23.32
CA ASP A 97 22.77 -34.98 -22.74
C ASP A 97 22.21 -33.90 -21.81
N HIS A 98 23.10 -33.17 -21.12
CA HIS A 98 22.70 -32.10 -20.21
C HIS A 98 21.95 -30.94 -20.90
N LEU A 99 22.05 -30.79 -22.22
CA LEU A 99 21.25 -29.82 -22.98
C LEU A 99 19.78 -30.22 -23.06
N PHE A 100 19.44 -31.49 -22.85
CA PHE A 100 18.10 -32.04 -23.02
C PHE A 100 17.36 -32.31 -21.69
N LEU A 101 17.96 -31.94 -20.56
CA LEU A 101 17.34 -32.06 -19.22
C LEU A 101 16.15 -31.11 -19.03
N TYR A 102 16.20 -29.93 -19.64
CA TYR A 102 15.20 -28.85 -19.49
C TYR A 102 14.63 -28.43 -20.84
N PRO A 103 13.39 -27.92 -20.90
CA PRO A 103 12.86 -27.25 -22.08
C PRO A 103 13.54 -25.87 -22.27
N PRO A 104 13.32 -25.20 -23.41
CA PRO A 104 13.74 -23.82 -23.62
C PRO A 104 13.22 -22.87 -22.52
N PRO A 105 13.98 -21.81 -22.16
CA PRO A 105 15.30 -21.43 -22.67
C PRO A 105 16.49 -22.16 -22.00
N PHE A 106 16.26 -23.05 -21.04
CA PHE A 106 17.32 -23.71 -20.25
C PHE A 106 17.90 -24.99 -20.88
N GLY A 107 17.35 -25.39 -22.02
CA GLY A 107 17.71 -26.60 -22.77
C GLY A 107 16.78 -26.84 -23.96
N PHE A 108 16.79 -28.05 -24.52
CA PHE A 108 16.03 -28.45 -25.71
C PHE A 108 15.21 -29.74 -25.53
N LYS A 109 14.77 -30.03 -24.30
CA LYS A 109 13.95 -31.21 -23.99
C LYS A 109 12.70 -31.28 -24.89
N GLY A 110 12.60 -32.34 -25.69
CA GLY A 110 11.45 -32.60 -26.57
C GLY A 110 11.53 -31.96 -27.95
N ILE A 111 12.66 -31.34 -28.32
CA ILE A 111 12.88 -30.72 -29.64
C ILE A 111 14.24 -31.08 -30.27
N GLN A 112 14.88 -32.17 -29.82
CA GLN A 112 16.13 -32.75 -30.34
C GLN A 112 16.26 -32.66 -31.87
N ALA A 113 15.39 -33.35 -32.61
CA ALA A 113 15.46 -33.43 -34.07
C ALA A 113 15.40 -32.05 -34.76
N LYS A 114 14.62 -31.10 -34.21
CA LYS A 114 14.53 -29.73 -34.75
C LYS A 114 15.85 -28.96 -34.57
N ILE A 115 16.56 -29.18 -33.46
CA ILE A 115 17.87 -28.57 -33.22
C ILE A 115 18.93 -29.17 -34.15
N GLU A 116 18.96 -30.50 -34.30
CA GLU A 116 19.88 -31.17 -35.23
C GLU A 116 19.67 -30.70 -36.67
N ASP A 117 18.43 -30.55 -37.11
CA ASP A 117 18.11 -30.02 -38.44
C ASP A 117 18.48 -28.53 -38.60
N LEU A 118 18.34 -27.72 -37.55
CA LEU A 118 18.81 -26.33 -37.57
C LEU A 118 20.35 -26.25 -37.65
N LEU A 119 21.07 -27.08 -36.90
CA LEU A 119 22.54 -27.13 -36.93
C LEU A 119 23.07 -27.57 -38.30
N LYS A 120 22.37 -28.43 -39.05
CA LYS A 120 22.71 -28.77 -40.44
C LYS A 120 22.66 -27.57 -41.40
N LEU A 121 21.88 -26.53 -41.10
CA LEU A 121 21.77 -25.31 -41.91
C LEU A 121 22.87 -24.28 -41.60
N LEU A 122 23.44 -24.33 -40.39
CA LEU A 122 24.50 -23.44 -39.93
C LEU A 122 25.88 -23.95 -40.41
N LYS A 123 26.19 -23.73 -41.70
CA LYS A 123 27.48 -24.10 -42.29
C LYS A 123 28.64 -23.26 -41.71
N HIS A 124 29.76 -23.93 -41.40
CA HIS A 124 31.00 -23.31 -40.93
C HIS A 124 31.57 -22.32 -41.96
N PRO A 125 32.16 -21.20 -41.49
CA PRO A 125 33.57 -21.24 -41.07
C PRO A 125 33.78 -21.07 -39.56
N ARG A 126 34.97 -21.46 -39.06
CA ARG A 126 35.49 -21.02 -37.75
C ARG A 126 35.83 -19.53 -37.81
N LEU A 127 34.79 -18.70 -37.71
CA LEU A 127 34.87 -17.24 -37.55
C LEU A 127 34.14 -16.86 -36.26
N LEU A 128 34.73 -17.29 -35.15
CA LEU A 128 35.02 -16.35 -34.06
C LEU A 128 36.48 -15.96 -34.22
N PRO A 129 36.90 -14.74 -33.84
CA PRO A 129 38.30 -14.51 -33.55
C PRO A 129 38.70 -15.50 -32.46
N GLU A 130 39.54 -16.49 -32.79
CA GLU A 130 40.30 -17.19 -31.76
C GLU A 130 41.07 -16.13 -30.96
N LYS A 131 41.27 -16.40 -29.67
CA LYS A 131 41.92 -15.48 -28.75
C LYS A 131 43.41 -15.39 -29.10
N THR A 132 43.74 -14.63 -30.15
CA THR A 132 45.12 -14.40 -30.59
C THR A 132 45.88 -13.80 -29.42
N SER A 133 46.89 -14.51 -28.92
CA SER A 133 47.43 -14.35 -27.56
C SER A 133 48.22 -13.05 -27.30
N HIS A 134 48.07 -12.04 -28.16
CA HIS A 134 48.89 -10.83 -28.20
C HIS A 134 48.10 -9.51 -28.26
N LYS A 135 46.76 -9.53 -28.37
CA LYS A 135 45.95 -8.29 -28.35
C LYS A 135 44.69 -8.44 -27.49
N CYS A 136 44.57 -7.59 -26.48
CA CYS A 136 43.48 -7.61 -25.51
C CYS A 136 42.17 -7.13 -26.16
N ARG A 137 41.06 -7.85 -25.95
CA ARG A 137 39.77 -7.57 -26.61
C ARG A 137 38.76 -6.93 -25.65
N ARG A 138 38.36 -5.69 -25.94
CA ARG A 138 37.37 -4.91 -25.20
C ARG A 138 35.99 -5.03 -25.80
N CYS A 139 34.99 -5.28 -24.96
CA CYS A 139 33.62 -5.45 -25.40
C CYS A 139 32.67 -4.55 -24.61
N VAL A 140 31.67 -3.99 -25.29
CA VAL A 140 30.56 -3.28 -24.65
C VAL A 140 29.26 -4.01 -24.95
N VAL A 141 28.50 -4.30 -23.88
CA VAL A 141 27.12 -4.76 -24.01
C VAL A 141 26.21 -3.53 -23.93
N MET A 142 25.37 -3.37 -24.95
CA MET A 142 24.42 -2.28 -25.08
C MET A 142 23.05 -2.73 -24.60
N GLY A 143 22.62 -2.21 -23.45
CA GLY A 143 21.25 -2.26 -22.96
C GLY A 143 20.36 -1.27 -23.71
N ASN A 144 19.05 -1.43 -23.55
CA ASN A 144 18.04 -0.70 -24.31
C ASN A 144 17.47 0.54 -23.58
N GLY A 145 17.96 0.84 -22.37
CA GLY A 145 17.35 1.84 -21.47
C GLY A 145 17.52 3.31 -21.87
N GLY A 146 16.67 4.18 -21.30
CA GLY A 146 16.58 5.65 -21.49
C GLY A 146 17.91 6.42 -21.55
N ILE A 147 18.85 5.94 -20.74
CA ILE A 147 19.95 6.69 -20.11
C ILE A 147 21.03 7.23 -21.06
N LEU A 148 21.13 6.72 -22.30
CA LEU A 148 22.16 7.15 -23.24
C LEU A 148 21.77 8.37 -24.10
N ARG A 149 20.48 8.74 -24.09
CA ARG A 149 19.91 9.72 -25.02
C ARG A 149 20.37 11.15 -24.72
N GLY A 150 21.00 11.81 -25.69
CA GLY A 150 21.57 13.16 -25.56
C GLY A 150 23.02 13.18 -25.06
N LEU A 151 23.59 12.06 -24.58
CA LEU A 151 24.97 12.01 -24.13
C LEU A 151 25.99 12.06 -25.28
N GLY A 152 25.64 11.70 -26.51
CA GLY A 152 26.56 11.78 -27.67
C GLY A 152 27.76 10.81 -27.62
N LEU A 153 27.61 9.69 -26.91
CA LEU A 153 28.67 8.69 -26.69
C LEU A 153 28.99 7.82 -27.91
N GLY A 154 28.27 7.94 -29.02
CA GLY A 154 28.32 6.97 -30.11
C GLY A 154 29.70 6.79 -30.74
N HIS A 155 30.43 7.90 -30.90
CA HIS A 155 31.79 7.90 -31.43
C HIS A 155 32.84 7.25 -30.50
N LEU A 156 32.53 7.09 -29.20
CA LEU A 156 33.35 6.34 -28.23
C LEU A 156 32.93 4.88 -28.19
N ILE A 157 31.62 4.60 -28.27
CA ILE A 157 31.08 3.22 -28.32
C ILE A 157 31.59 2.48 -29.57
N ASP A 158 31.66 3.16 -30.72
CA ASP A 158 32.22 2.63 -31.96
C ASP A 158 33.75 2.40 -31.91
N GLN A 159 34.43 2.60 -30.77
CA GLN A 159 35.85 2.23 -30.57
C GLN A 159 36.06 0.86 -29.91
N PHE A 160 35.02 0.26 -29.28
CA PHE A 160 35.14 -1.06 -28.65
C PHE A 160 35.27 -2.21 -29.68
N ASP A 161 36.22 -3.13 -29.49
CA ASP A 161 36.51 -4.23 -30.44
C ASP A 161 35.29 -5.11 -30.74
N THR A 162 34.30 -5.19 -29.84
CA THR A 162 33.04 -5.90 -30.09
C THR A 162 31.89 -5.24 -29.34
N ILE A 163 30.87 -4.83 -30.11
CA ILE A 163 29.65 -4.20 -29.59
C ILE A 163 28.53 -5.22 -29.67
N ILE A 164 27.97 -5.60 -28.51
CA ILE A 164 26.87 -6.57 -28.40
C ILE A 164 25.56 -5.80 -28.15
N ARG A 165 24.65 -5.81 -29.13
CA ARG A 165 23.32 -5.18 -29.03
C ARG A 165 22.23 -6.25 -28.86
N LEU A 166 21.17 -5.89 -28.14
CA LEU A 166 20.14 -6.83 -27.67
C LEU A 166 18.80 -6.55 -28.35
N ASN A 167 18.10 -7.57 -28.84
CA ASN A 167 16.74 -7.44 -29.39
C ASN A 167 16.67 -6.32 -30.46
N SER A 168 15.71 -5.40 -30.33
CA SER A 168 15.52 -4.19 -31.14
C SER A 168 16.44 -3.02 -30.77
N GLY A 169 17.47 -3.27 -29.95
CA GLY A 169 18.41 -2.27 -29.46
C GLY A 169 19.00 -1.41 -30.58
N PRO A 170 19.22 -0.12 -30.32
CA PRO A 170 19.26 0.97 -31.29
C PRO A 170 20.44 0.96 -32.28
N VAL A 171 20.20 1.54 -33.45
CA VAL A 171 21.14 2.05 -34.47
C VAL A 171 20.35 2.99 -35.40
N GLY A 172 21.00 3.72 -36.31
CA GLY A 172 20.32 4.64 -37.24
C GLY A 172 20.14 6.05 -36.67
N GLU A 173 18.90 6.51 -36.48
CA GLU A 173 18.59 7.88 -36.02
C GLU A 173 19.21 8.24 -34.65
N PHE A 174 19.51 7.23 -33.84
CA PHE A 174 20.14 7.39 -32.51
C PHE A 174 21.67 7.25 -32.52
N SER A 175 22.33 7.09 -33.69
CA SER A 175 23.76 6.74 -33.75
C SER A 175 24.70 7.77 -33.13
N VAL A 176 24.26 9.02 -32.98
CA VAL A 176 24.99 10.07 -32.21
C VAL A 176 25.23 9.62 -30.76
N ASP A 177 24.23 9.01 -30.13
CA ASP A 177 24.29 8.61 -28.72
C ASP A 177 24.89 7.22 -28.52
N VAL A 178 24.63 6.29 -29.43
CA VAL A 178 24.94 4.86 -29.23
C VAL A 178 25.84 4.22 -30.29
N GLY A 179 26.32 4.98 -31.27
CA GLY A 179 27.16 4.49 -32.36
C GLY A 179 26.34 3.79 -33.44
N ASN A 180 26.97 3.52 -34.58
CA ASN A 180 26.34 2.86 -35.72
C ASN A 180 26.87 1.43 -35.96
N ARG A 181 27.90 0.99 -35.24
CA ARG A 181 28.47 -0.36 -35.38
C ARG A 181 27.78 -1.39 -34.48
N THR A 182 27.60 -2.61 -34.99
CA THR A 182 27.02 -3.75 -34.26
C THR A 182 27.78 -5.02 -34.61
N SER A 183 28.69 -5.45 -33.74
CA SER A 183 29.48 -6.67 -34.00
C SER A 183 28.64 -7.94 -33.78
N ILE A 184 27.78 -7.92 -32.76
CA ILE A 184 26.86 -9.03 -32.42
C ILE A 184 25.48 -8.45 -32.14
N ARG A 185 24.45 -8.94 -32.83
CA ARG A 185 23.06 -8.81 -32.40
C ARG A 185 22.59 -10.10 -31.77
N MET A 186 22.31 -10.05 -30.47
CA MET A 186 21.76 -11.17 -29.70
C MET A 186 20.25 -10.98 -29.56
N SER A 187 19.44 -11.92 -30.06
CA SER A 187 17.99 -11.73 -30.15
C SER A 187 17.20 -13.04 -30.28
N TYR A 188 15.91 -12.98 -29.96
CA TYR A 188 14.90 -14.02 -30.21
C TYR A 188 13.83 -13.48 -31.19
N PRO A 189 12.92 -14.32 -31.75
CA PRO A 189 12.08 -13.91 -32.88
C PRO A 189 11.24 -12.65 -32.61
N GLU A 190 10.52 -12.59 -31.49
CA GLU A 190 9.76 -11.40 -31.11
C GLU A 190 10.64 -10.21 -30.71
N GLY A 191 11.84 -10.46 -30.17
CA GLY A 191 12.78 -9.39 -29.81
C GLY A 191 13.45 -8.73 -31.02
N THR A 192 13.45 -9.37 -32.19
CA THR A 192 14.22 -8.94 -33.36
C THR A 192 13.53 -7.76 -34.08
N PRO A 193 14.27 -6.71 -34.48
CA PRO A 193 13.66 -5.55 -35.14
C PRO A 193 12.97 -5.93 -36.46
N LEU A 194 11.74 -5.46 -36.65
CA LEU A 194 10.91 -5.77 -37.82
C LEU A 194 11.51 -5.29 -39.15
N HIS A 195 12.27 -4.19 -39.09
CA HIS A 195 13.08 -3.67 -40.18
C HIS A 195 14.54 -3.78 -39.74
N TRP A 196 15.39 -4.39 -40.57
CA TRP A 196 16.80 -4.54 -40.25
C TRP A 196 17.53 -3.21 -40.42
N VAL A 197 18.22 -2.78 -39.37
CA VAL A 197 18.83 -1.44 -39.27
C VAL A 197 20.33 -1.46 -38.94
N ASP A 198 20.91 -2.62 -38.62
CA ASP A 198 22.37 -2.73 -38.42
C ASP A 198 23.11 -2.61 -39.76
N THR A 199 24.02 -1.64 -39.85
CA THR A 199 24.75 -1.29 -41.07
C THR A 199 26.13 -1.95 -41.18
N ASP A 200 26.64 -2.57 -40.10
CA ASP A 200 27.94 -3.23 -40.07
C ASP A 200 27.91 -4.55 -40.90
N PRO A 201 28.68 -4.67 -42.01
CA PRO A 201 28.68 -5.86 -42.86
C PRO A 201 29.29 -7.09 -42.18
N HIS A 202 29.93 -6.94 -41.02
CA HIS A 202 30.48 -8.04 -40.23
C HIS A 202 29.53 -8.56 -39.14
N THR A 203 28.37 -7.92 -38.92
CA THR A 203 27.37 -8.27 -37.89
C THR A 203 27.10 -9.78 -37.82
N LEU A 204 27.23 -10.37 -36.62
CA LEU A 204 26.77 -11.73 -36.33
C LEU A 204 25.40 -11.71 -35.65
N PHE A 205 24.48 -12.55 -36.12
CA PHE A 205 23.18 -12.74 -35.46
C PHE A 205 23.22 -13.96 -34.54
N VAL A 206 23.22 -13.71 -33.23
CA VAL A 206 23.16 -14.73 -32.18
C VAL A 206 21.70 -14.98 -31.83
N ALA A 207 21.17 -16.08 -32.35
CA ALA A 207 19.79 -16.50 -32.12
C ALA A 207 19.63 -17.15 -30.75
N VAL A 208 18.59 -16.72 -30.03
CA VAL A 208 18.21 -17.25 -28.71
C VAL A 208 16.83 -17.90 -28.79
N VAL A 209 16.70 -19.09 -28.20
CA VAL A 209 15.50 -19.94 -28.27
C VAL A 209 14.82 -19.96 -26.91
N TYR A 210 13.62 -19.39 -26.84
CA TYR A 210 12.74 -19.41 -25.67
C TYR A 210 11.60 -20.43 -25.80
N LYS A 211 11.28 -20.87 -27.02
CA LYS A 211 10.20 -21.82 -27.32
C LYS A 211 10.45 -22.59 -28.62
N SER A 212 9.72 -23.69 -28.82
CA SER A 212 9.93 -24.64 -29.92
C SER A 212 9.71 -24.07 -31.33
N VAL A 213 8.86 -23.04 -31.49
CA VAL A 213 8.60 -22.36 -32.77
C VAL A 213 9.70 -21.38 -33.17
N ASP A 214 10.58 -20.99 -32.24
CA ASP A 214 11.70 -20.10 -32.56
C ASP A 214 12.67 -20.78 -33.52
N ILE A 215 12.88 -22.09 -33.34
CA ILE A 215 13.69 -22.93 -34.25
C ILE A 215 13.11 -22.90 -35.67
N SER A 216 11.78 -23.02 -35.80
CA SER A 216 11.09 -22.92 -37.09
C SER A 216 11.34 -21.55 -37.74
N TRP A 217 11.30 -20.46 -36.96
CA TRP A 217 11.56 -19.11 -37.46
C TRP A 217 13.03 -18.89 -37.84
N ILE A 218 14.00 -19.32 -37.02
CA ILE A 218 15.43 -19.21 -37.32
C ILE A 218 15.76 -19.98 -38.61
N ALA A 219 15.26 -21.22 -38.74
CA ALA A 219 15.44 -22.02 -39.95
C ALA A 219 14.81 -21.36 -41.20
N ALA A 220 13.66 -20.69 -41.05
CA ALA A 220 13.04 -19.91 -42.12
C ALA A 220 13.88 -18.69 -42.51
N MET A 221 14.41 -17.91 -41.55
CA MET A 221 15.28 -16.77 -41.83
C MET A 221 16.56 -17.20 -42.57
N ILE A 222 17.22 -18.28 -42.12
CA ILE A 222 18.41 -18.84 -42.78
C ILE A 222 18.11 -19.30 -44.21
N LYS A 223 16.95 -19.90 -44.45
CA LYS A 223 16.50 -20.35 -45.78
C LYS A 223 15.88 -19.23 -46.63
N LYS A 224 15.75 -18.00 -46.12
CA LYS A 224 15.01 -16.88 -46.73
C LYS A 224 13.56 -17.24 -47.10
N LEU A 225 12.89 -18.02 -46.23
CA LEU A 225 11.50 -18.44 -46.35
C LEU A 225 10.61 -17.71 -45.33
N THR A 226 9.30 -17.66 -45.60
CA THR A 226 8.34 -17.15 -44.62
C THR A 226 7.89 -18.25 -43.65
N VAL A 227 7.63 -17.87 -42.40
CA VAL A 227 7.13 -18.79 -41.37
C VAL A 227 5.66 -19.13 -41.60
N SER A 228 5.31 -20.39 -41.33
CA SER A 228 3.97 -20.97 -41.55
C SER A 228 2.89 -20.19 -40.80
N LEU A 229 1.66 -20.20 -41.32
CA LEU A 229 0.53 -19.49 -40.69
C LEU A 229 0.18 -20.06 -39.32
N TRP A 230 0.45 -21.36 -39.08
CA TRP A 230 0.27 -22.01 -37.78
C TRP A 230 1.34 -21.61 -36.76
N ASP A 231 2.62 -21.61 -37.13
CA ASP A 231 3.70 -21.16 -36.24
C ASP A 231 3.51 -19.68 -35.85
N ARG A 232 2.99 -18.84 -36.77
CA ARG A 232 2.71 -17.41 -36.52
C ARG A 232 1.78 -17.17 -35.33
N LEU A 233 0.82 -18.07 -35.07
CA LEU A 233 -0.13 -17.94 -33.95
C LEU A 233 0.51 -18.11 -32.56
N PHE A 234 1.74 -18.63 -32.49
CA PHE A 234 2.46 -18.83 -31.24
C PHE A 234 3.41 -17.67 -30.87
N PHE A 235 3.51 -16.62 -31.68
CA PHE A 235 4.22 -15.38 -31.33
C PHE A 235 3.23 -14.36 -30.77
N TRP A 236 3.57 -13.75 -29.63
CA TRP A 236 2.70 -12.77 -28.95
C TRP A 236 2.77 -11.37 -29.56
N GLN A 237 3.75 -11.13 -30.43
CA GLN A 237 3.84 -9.94 -31.29
C GLN A 237 4.37 -10.31 -32.68
N LYS A 238 4.36 -9.35 -33.61
CA LYS A 238 4.91 -9.53 -34.96
C LYS A 238 6.40 -9.89 -34.89
N VAL A 239 6.82 -10.80 -35.77
CA VAL A 239 8.23 -11.19 -35.96
C VAL A 239 8.70 -10.79 -37.37
N PRO A 240 10.00 -10.54 -37.59
CA PRO A 240 10.53 -10.21 -38.90
C PRO A 240 10.22 -11.29 -39.95
N HIS A 241 10.04 -10.84 -41.20
CA HIS A 241 9.84 -11.73 -42.35
C HIS A 241 11.15 -12.13 -43.04
N GLN A 242 12.22 -11.38 -42.83
CA GLN A 242 13.56 -11.66 -43.35
C GLN A 242 14.61 -10.99 -42.45
N ILE A 243 15.77 -11.63 -42.30
CA ILE A 243 17.01 -11.00 -41.85
C ILE A 243 17.95 -10.95 -43.07
N PRO A 244 18.49 -9.78 -43.46
CA PRO A 244 19.34 -9.62 -44.64
C PRO A 244 20.80 -10.03 -44.38
N LEU A 245 21.02 -11.13 -43.67
CA LEU A 245 22.34 -11.69 -43.41
C LEU A 245 22.50 -13.03 -44.13
N GLU A 246 23.74 -13.38 -44.44
CA GLU A 246 24.09 -14.70 -44.96
C GLU A 246 24.04 -15.76 -43.86
N HIS A 247 23.74 -17.01 -44.23
CA HIS A 247 23.64 -18.13 -43.28
C HIS A 247 24.91 -18.33 -42.44
N GLN A 248 26.09 -17.96 -42.96
CA GLN A 248 27.38 -18.02 -42.24
C GLN A 248 27.50 -17.01 -41.09
N ARG A 249 26.64 -15.98 -41.02
CA ARG A 249 26.60 -14.96 -39.96
C ARG A 249 25.69 -15.34 -38.78
N PHE A 250 24.90 -16.40 -38.91
CA PHE A 250 24.05 -16.89 -37.82
C PHE A 250 24.85 -17.74 -36.83
N ARG A 251 24.55 -17.60 -35.55
CA ARG A 251 25.06 -18.45 -34.46
C ARG A 251 23.88 -18.84 -33.57
N LEU A 252 23.83 -20.08 -33.11
CA LEU A 252 22.85 -20.52 -32.11
C LEU A 252 23.49 -20.46 -30.73
N LEU A 253 22.93 -19.67 -29.81
CA LEU A 253 23.42 -19.59 -28.44
C LEU A 253 23.33 -20.96 -27.75
N ASN A 254 24.37 -21.35 -27.04
CA ASN A 254 24.30 -22.50 -26.15
C ASN A 254 23.40 -22.16 -24.93
N PRO A 255 22.28 -22.87 -24.69
CA PRO A 255 21.40 -22.59 -23.55
C PRO A 255 22.10 -22.81 -22.19
N HIS A 256 23.28 -23.44 -22.17
CA HIS A 256 24.14 -23.45 -20.99
C HIS A 256 24.44 -22.04 -20.46
N VAL A 257 24.68 -21.06 -21.35
CA VAL A 257 24.97 -19.67 -20.98
C VAL A 257 23.81 -19.05 -20.22
N ILE A 258 22.56 -19.33 -20.62
CA ILE A 258 21.34 -18.88 -19.94
C ILE A 258 21.15 -19.61 -18.61
N ARG A 259 21.36 -20.93 -18.59
CA ARG A 259 21.21 -21.76 -17.39
C ARG A 259 22.21 -21.39 -16.30
N GLU A 260 23.46 -21.15 -16.67
CA GLU A 260 24.52 -20.66 -15.79
C GLU A 260 24.19 -19.25 -15.26
N THR A 261 23.71 -18.35 -16.12
CA THR A 261 23.25 -17.03 -15.69
C THR A 261 22.12 -17.12 -14.65
N ALA A 262 21.13 -17.99 -14.90
CA ALA A 262 19.97 -18.16 -14.03
C ALA A 262 20.30 -18.84 -12.69
N LEU A 263 20.91 -20.02 -12.74
CA LEU A 263 21.08 -20.90 -11.58
C LEU A 263 22.38 -20.60 -10.82
N GLU A 264 23.43 -20.11 -11.50
CA GLU A 264 24.74 -19.89 -10.88
C GLU A 264 25.09 -18.43 -10.64
N LEU A 265 24.76 -17.49 -11.53
CA LEU A 265 25.00 -16.06 -11.27
C LEU A 265 23.88 -15.44 -10.43
N LEU A 266 22.62 -15.66 -10.82
CA LEU A 266 21.44 -15.11 -10.14
C LEU A 266 20.89 -16.01 -9.03
N LYS A 267 21.44 -17.22 -8.86
CA LYS A 267 21.02 -18.21 -7.85
C LYS A 267 19.49 -18.39 -7.79
N TYR A 268 18.84 -18.45 -8.95
CA TYR A 268 17.42 -18.78 -9.08
C TYR A 268 17.15 -20.27 -8.80
N PRO A 269 15.95 -20.64 -8.33
CA PRO A 269 15.59 -22.04 -8.15
C PRO A 269 15.52 -22.79 -9.50
N PRO A 270 15.89 -24.09 -9.53
CA PRO A 270 15.79 -24.92 -10.74
C PRO A 270 14.37 -24.90 -11.34
N PRO A 271 14.24 -24.82 -12.68
CA PRO A 271 12.93 -24.71 -13.32
C PRO A 271 12.05 -25.93 -13.08
N ARG A 272 10.87 -25.71 -12.51
CA ARG A 272 9.86 -26.75 -12.24
C ARG A 272 8.83 -26.78 -13.36
N GLN A 273 8.41 -27.97 -13.79
CA GLN A 273 7.30 -28.09 -14.74
C GLN A 273 5.98 -27.74 -14.04
N ARG A 274 5.29 -26.70 -14.54
CA ARG A 274 3.92 -26.34 -14.15
C ARG A 274 2.97 -26.52 -15.32
N LEU A 275 1.69 -26.74 -15.00
CA LEU A 275 0.61 -26.86 -16.00
C LEU A 275 0.34 -25.53 -16.71
N TRP A 276 0.50 -24.38 -16.04
CA TRP A 276 0.34 -23.04 -16.60
C TRP A 276 1.27 -22.03 -15.90
N GLY A 277 1.80 -21.07 -16.67
CA GLY A 277 2.66 -19.99 -16.19
C GLY A 277 4.14 -20.38 -16.01
N TRP A 278 5.01 -19.37 -16.00
CA TRP A 278 6.44 -19.49 -15.70
C TRP A 278 6.73 -19.10 -14.25
N ASP A 279 7.81 -19.63 -13.68
CA ASP A 279 8.41 -19.05 -12.47
C ASP A 279 9.22 -17.79 -12.84
N LYS A 280 9.40 -16.85 -11.90
CA LYS A 280 10.30 -15.69 -12.05
C LYS A 280 11.78 -16.12 -11.94
N ASN A 281 12.21 -17.01 -12.84
CA ASN A 281 13.54 -17.63 -12.82
C ASN A 281 14.25 -17.58 -14.19
N VAL A 282 13.69 -16.87 -15.17
CA VAL A 282 14.31 -16.67 -16.48
C VAL A 282 15.10 -15.35 -16.42
N PRO A 283 16.41 -15.33 -16.71
CA PRO A 283 17.19 -14.11 -16.72
C PRO A 283 16.81 -13.22 -17.91
N THR A 284 16.96 -11.91 -17.80
CA THR A 284 16.87 -11.06 -19.00
C THR A 284 18.00 -11.37 -19.99
N LEU A 285 17.77 -10.98 -21.25
CA LEU A 285 18.76 -11.14 -22.30
C LEU A 285 20.03 -10.32 -22.02
N GLY A 286 19.92 -9.19 -21.30
CA GLY A 286 21.07 -8.34 -20.95
C GLY A 286 22.05 -8.99 -20.00
N VAL A 287 21.57 -9.62 -18.92
CA VAL A 287 22.45 -10.36 -18.00
C VAL A 287 22.99 -11.64 -18.66
N SER A 288 22.19 -12.28 -19.53
CA SER A 288 22.65 -13.41 -20.34
C SER A 288 23.75 -13.01 -21.34
N ALA A 289 23.68 -11.79 -21.90
CA ALA A 289 24.67 -11.22 -22.79
C ALA A 289 25.96 -10.81 -22.06
N LEU A 290 25.88 -10.39 -20.79
CA LEU A 290 27.06 -10.19 -19.94
C LEU A 290 27.84 -11.50 -19.76
N ASN A 291 27.15 -12.62 -19.49
CA ASN A 291 27.82 -13.93 -19.41
C ASN A 291 28.45 -14.32 -20.77
N LEU A 292 27.73 -14.11 -21.88
CA LEU A 292 28.27 -14.31 -23.23
C LEU A 292 29.50 -13.43 -23.52
N ALA A 293 29.49 -12.16 -23.14
CA ALA A 293 30.62 -11.26 -23.32
C ALA A 293 31.86 -11.76 -22.54
N SER A 294 31.65 -12.28 -21.32
CA SER A 294 32.73 -12.87 -20.52
C SER A 294 33.35 -14.14 -21.12
N LEU A 295 32.68 -14.79 -22.08
CA LEU A 295 33.19 -15.93 -22.85
C LEU A 295 33.97 -15.51 -24.12
N LEU A 296 33.80 -14.26 -24.58
CA LEU A 296 34.32 -13.79 -25.87
C LEU A 296 35.44 -12.74 -25.76
N CYS A 297 35.62 -12.14 -24.57
CA CYS A 297 36.33 -10.88 -24.36
C CYS A 297 37.23 -10.91 -23.11
N ASP A 298 38.27 -10.09 -23.08
CA ASP A 298 39.15 -9.91 -21.92
C ASP A 298 38.56 -8.94 -20.89
N GLU A 299 37.98 -7.86 -21.39
CA GLU A 299 37.38 -6.77 -20.61
C GLU A 299 35.97 -6.49 -21.17
N VAL A 300 34.99 -6.40 -20.26
CA VAL A 300 33.58 -6.16 -20.61
C VAL A 300 33.06 -4.93 -19.86
N SER A 301 32.49 -4.01 -20.63
CA SER A 301 31.78 -2.81 -20.15
C SER A 301 30.28 -2.91 -20.44
N LEU A 302 29.49 -2.15 -19.68
CA LEU A 302 28.03 -2.06 -19.83
C LEU A 302 27.62 -0.61 -20.11
N ALA A 303 26.76 -0.39 -21.11
CA ALA A 303 26.16 0.90 -21.42
C ALA A 303 24.66 0.72 -21.69
N GLY A 304 23.81 1.68 -21.31
CA GLY A 304 22.36 1.55 -21.52
C GLY A 304 21.64 0.58 -20.56
N PHE A 305 22.31 0.21 -19.47
CA PHE A 305 21.74 -0.55 -18.35
C PHE A 305 21.38 0.39 -17.21
N GLY A 306 20.23 0.18 -16.59
CA GLY A 306 19.67 1.07 -15.57
C GLY A 306 18.24 1.46 -15.95
N TYR A 307 17.28 0.93 -15.21
CA TYR A 307 15.86 1.21 -15.42
C TYR A 307 15.34 2.00 -14.22
N ASN A 308 14.94 3.24 -14.44
CA ASN A 308 14.36 4.05 -13.36
C ASN A 308 12.88 3.64 -13.14
N LEU A 309 12.67 2.59 -12.34
CA LEU A 309 11.34 2.03 -12.05
C LEU A 309 10.40 3.01 -11.33
N SER A 310 10.89 4.12 -10.77
CA SER A 310 10.04 5.18 -10.21
C SER A 310 9.35 6.01 -11.30
N GLN A 311 9.99 6.19 -12.47
CA GLN A 311 9.46 6.93 -13.61
C GLN A 311 8.54 6.04 -14.48
N GLN A 312 7.40 5.61 -13.92
CA GLN A 312 6.51 4.62 -14.54
C GLN A 312 5.97 4.98 -15.93
N GLY A 313 5.96 6.27 -16.28
CA GLY A 313 5.55 6.81 -17.57
C GLY A 313 6.69 7.08 -18.56
N ALA A 314 7.96 7.00 -18.14
CA ALA A 314 9.09 7.11 -19.07
C ALA A 314 9.13 5.91 -20.04
N PRO A 315 9.72 6.06 -21.24
CA PRO A 315 9.96 4.94 -22.14
C PRO A 315 10.78 3.82 -21.49
N LEU A 316 10.30 2.58 -21.66
CA LEU A 316 10.94 1.34 -21.26
C LEU A 316 12.26 1.15 -22.01
N HIS A 317 12.21 1.31 -23.32
CA HIS A 317 13.40 1.47 -24.15
C HIS A 317 13.42 2.90 -24.68
N TYR A 318 14.59 3.52 -24.79
CA TYR A 318 14.68 4.95 -25.11
C TYR A 318 14.22 5.32 -26.53
N TYR A 319 14.04 4.29 -27.37
CA TYR A 319 13.67 4.34 -28.78
C TYR A 319 12.23 3.84 -29.06
N ASP A 320 11.48 3.38 -28.05
CA ASP A 320 10.08 2.98 -28.22
C ASP A 320 9.12 3.73 -27.27
N GLN A 321 7.84 3.40 -27.33
CA GLN A 321 6.77 4.03 -26.54
C GLN A 321 6.14 3.07 -25.52
N LEU A 322 6.74 1.91 -25.25
CA LEU A 322 6.32 1.08 -24.12
C LEU A 322 6.70 1.84 -22.85
N PRO A 323 5.80 2.09 -21.89
CA PRO A 323 6.18 2.77 -20.66
C PRO A 323 6.93 1.83 -19.71
N MET A 324 7.79 2.34 -18.83
CA MET A 324 8.51 1.59 -17.79
C MET A 324 7.58 0.67 -16.97
N SER A 325 6.34 1.10 -16.73
CA SER A 325 5.28 0.29 -16.11
C SER A 325 4.96 -1.04 -16.81
N ALA A 326 5.34 -1.24 -18.07
CA ALA A 326 5.24 -2.51 -18.78
C ALA A 326 6.25 -3.56 -18.28
N MET A 327 7.43 -3.14 -17.81
CA MET A 327 8.43 -4.05 -17.22
C MET A 327 7.91 -4.68 -15.92
N LEU A 328 7.22 -3.89 -15.10
CA LEU A 328 6.57 -4.35 -13.86
C LEU A 328 5.44 -5.37 -14.10
N GLN A 329 4.97 -5.53 -15.35
CA GLN A 329 3.96 -6.53 -15.73
C GLN A 329 4.59 -7.84 -16.27
N GLN A 330 5.90 -7.90 -16.50
CA GLN A 330 6.58 -9.09 -17.01
C GLN A 330 6.84 -10.11 -15.89
N ASN A 331 5.99 -11.13 -15.82
CA ASN A 331 6.02 -12.16 -14.77
C ASN A 331 7.14 -13.23 -14.92
N MET A 332 8.09 -13.08 -15.84
CA MET A 332 9.14 -14.08 -16.10
C MET A 332 10.52 -13.71 -15.52
N HIS A 333 10.80 -12.42 -15.36
CA HIS A 333 12.09 -11.89 -14.91
C HIS A 333 12.02 -11.40 -13.45
N ASN A 334 13.15 -11.46 -12.74
CA ASN A 334 13.31 -10.81 -11.43
C ASN A 334 14.36 -9.70 -11.57
N VAL A 335 13.89 -8.54 -12.00
CA VAL A 335 14.70 -7.36 -12.31
C VAL A 335 15.47 -6.85 -11.08
N ASP A 336 14.88 -6.97 -9.90
CA ASP A 336 15.49 -6.50 -8.64
C ASP A 336 16.78 -7.29 -8.38
N ARG A 337 16.72 -8.62 -8.47
CA ARG A 337 17.87 -9.51 -8.28
C ARG A 337 18.91 -9.41 -9.40
N GLU A 338 18.48 -9.06 -10.61
CA GLU A 338 19.39 -8.74 -11.72
C GLU A 338 20.10 -7.39 -11.49
N THR A 339 19.42 -6.42 -10.88
CA THR A 339 19.99 -5.11 -10.49
C THR A 339 20.99 -5.27 -9.34
N GLU A 340 20.65 -6.05 -8.31
CA GLU A 340 21.57 -6.45 -7.24
C GLU A 340 22.83 -7.12 -7.79
N LEU A 341 22.69 -8.04 -8.75
CA LEU A 341 23.84 -8.67 -9.40
C LEU A 341 24.70 -7.61 -10.08
N LEU A 342 24.14 -6.75 -10.94
CA LEU A 342 24.88 -5.70 -11.63
C LEU A 342 25.60 -4.76 -10.64
N GLN A 343 24.93 -4.29 -9.59
CA GLN A 343 25.54 -3.48 -8.52
C GLN A 343 26.68 -4.22 -7.82
N SER A 344 26.50 -5.50 -7.47
CA SER A 344 27.54 -6.30 -6.81
C SER A 344 28.78 -6.57 -7.67
N LEU A 345 28.70 -6.34 -8.98
CA LEU A 345 29.81 -6.47 -9.93
C LEU A 345 30.55 -5.14 -10.12
N VAL A 346 29.88 -4.01 -9.80
CA VAL A 346 30.38 -2.63 -9.85
C VAL A 346 31.09 -2.22 -8.56
N CYS A 347 30.53 -2.58 -7.39
CA CYS A 347 30.94 -2.06 -6.08
C CYS A 347 32.28 -2.60 -5.53
N LYS A 348 33.39 -2.50 -6.26
CA LYS A 348 34.72 -2.68 -5.65
C LYS A 348 35.85 -1.72 -5.99
N TYR A 349 35.71 -0.85 -7.00
CA TYR A 349 36.65 0.27 -7.21
C TYR A 349 35.98 1.47 -7.87
N CYS A 350 35.37 2.35 -7.06
CA CYS A 350 35.21 3.77 -7.38
C CYS A 350 35.18 4.56 -6.07
N PHE A 351 35.85 5.72 -6.04
CA PHE A 351 35.69 6.69 -4.97
C PHE A 351 34.24 7.21 -4.96
N TYR A 352 33.71 7.49 -3.78
CA TYR A 352 32.48 8.29 -3.65
C TYR A 352 32.70 9.65 -4.30
N PHE A 353 31.88 9.98 -5.30
CA PHE A 353 31.49 11.35 -5.61
C PHE A 353 29.97 11.37 -5.70
N GLU A 354 29.37 12.36 -5.05
CA GLU A 354 27.93 12.52 -4.98
C GLU A 354 27.36 12.98 -6.32
N THR A 355 26.71 12.05 -7.03
CA THR A 355 25.49 12.36 -7.78
C THR A 355 24.56 11.16 -7.70
N SER A 356 23.27 11.42 -7.49
CA SER A 356 22.22 10.45 -7.79
C SER A 356 22.38 9.87 -9.20
N TYR A 357 21.90 8.65 -9.39
CA TYR A 357 21.94 7.84 -10.63
C TYR A 357 23.26 7.06 -10.90
N PRO A 358 23.21 5.71 -11.03
CA PRO A 358 24.36 4.90 -11.38
C PRO A 358 24.58 4.87 -12.90
N GLU A 359 25.19 5.91 -13.46
CA GLU A 359 25.30 6.09 -14.91
C GLU A 359 26.74 5.85 -15.44
N VAL A 360 26.82 5.10 -16.55
CA VAL A 360 27.95 5.02 -17.53
C VAL A 360 29.15 4.08 -17.24
N VAL A 361 29.29 3.09 -18.15
CA VAL A 361 30.52 2.35 -18.59
C VAL A 361 31.49 1.92 -17.49
N ILE A 362 31.14 0.85 -16.77
CA ILE A 362 31.92 0.41 -15.59
C ILE A 362 32.86 -0.76 -15.92
N PRO A 363 34.18 -0.67 -15.67
CA PRO A 363 35.13 -1.77 -15.81
C PRO A 363 35.25 -2.65 -14.55
N PHE A 364 35.41 -3.96 -14.73
CA PHE A 364 35.53 -4.95 -13.64
C PHE A 364 36.95 -5.08 -13.06
N LYS A 365 37.15 -4.91 -11.73
CA LYS A 365 38.39 -5.32 -11.04
C LYS A 365 38.20 -6.01 -9.67
N ARG A 366 38.70 -7.26 -9.62
CA ARG A 366 39.17 -8.12 -8.51
C ARG A 366 38.45 -8.08 -7.14
N CYS A 367 37.87 -9.21 -6.73
CA CYS A 367 37.41 -9.50 -5.37
C CYS A 367 37.93 -10.87 -4.90
N ALA A 368 38.39 -10.98 -3.64
CA ALA A 368 38.81 -12.24 -3.03
C ALA A 368 38.17 -12.41 -1.65
N TRP A 369 37.66 -13.61 -1.35
CA TRP A 369 37.36 -14.09 0.01
C TRP A 369 37.22 -15.61 0.03
N SER A 370 37.52 -16.24 1.18
CA SER A 370 37.57 -17.70 1.37
C SER A 370 36.25 -18.30 1.84
N ALA A 371 35.97 -19.55 1.46
CA ALA A 371 34.76 -20.28 1.89
C ALA A 371 35.10 -21.59 2.61
N THR A 372 34.48 -21.80 3.78
CA THR A 372 34.39 -23.10 4.47
C THR A 372 33.02 -23.75 4.21
N LYS A 373 33.01 -25.08 4.02
CA LYS A 373 31.84 -25.87 3.61
C LYS A 373 31.09 -26.46 4.80
N SER A 374 29.78 -26.69 4.63
CA SER A 374 29.11 -27.88 5.15
C SER A 374 28.07 -28.39 4.13
N ARG A 375 27.64 -29.67 4.27
CA ARG A 375 26.93 -30.45 3.23
C ARG A 375 25.64 -31.08 3.78
N GLY A 376 24.67 -31.31 2.89
CA GLY A 376 23.61 -32.33 3.02
C GLY A 376 22.20 -31.76 3.25
N ARG A 377 21.13 -32.46 2.87
CA ARG A 377 21.00 -33.71 2.09
C ARG A 377 19.58 -33.77 1.50
N GLU A 378 19.39 -34.27 0.28
CA GLU A 378 18.05 -34.53 -0.26
C GLU A 378 17.39 -35.75 0.41
N GLN A 379 16.06 -35.74 0.52
CA GLN A 379 15.25 -36.97 0.52
C GLN A 379 14.12 -36.88 -0.50
N ARG A 380 13.90 -37.99 -1.22
CA ARG A 380 12.86 -38.17 -2.24
C ARG A 380 11.69 -38.95 -1.66
N LEU A 381 10.47 -38.65 -2.11
CA LEU A 381 9.35 -39.59 -2.12
C LEU A 381 8.62 -39.51 -3.47
N THR A 382 8.13 -40.64 -3.97
CA THR A 382 7.73 -40.82 -5.38
C THR A 382 6.37 -41.52 -5.56
N GLY A 383 5.37 -40.78 -6.09
CA GLY A 383 4.17 -41.28 -6.79
C GLY A 383 3.10 -42.03 -5.97
N PRO A 384 1.95 -42.44 -6.58
CA PRO A 384 1.42 -42.03 -7.89
C PRO A 384 -0.12 -41.71 -7.94
N GLN A 385 -0.53 -41.01 -9.01
CA GLN A 385 -1.77 -41.20 -9.80
C GLN A 385 -3.22 -41.10 -9.23
N THR A 386 -3.92 -40.04 -9.71
CA THR A 386 -5.26 -40.01 -10.38
C THR A 386 -6.60 -40.21 -9.62
N LEU A 387 -7.65 -39.54 -10.16
CA LEU A 387 -9.11 -39.66 -9.94
C LEU A 387 -9.69 -39.08 -8.63
N VAL A 388 -10.39 -37.92 -8.73
CA VAL A 388 -11.88 -37.80 -8.66
C VAL A 388 -12.29 -36.47 -9.32
N TRP A 389 -13.01 -36.54 -10.44
CA TRP A 389 -13.79 -35.42 -11.01
C TRP A 389 -15.24 -35.89 -11.14
N LEU A 390 -16.09 -35.64 -10.14
CA LEU A 390 -17.57 -35.75 -10.21
C LEU A 390 -18.23 -35.37 -8.86
N ALA A 391 -18.25 -34.09 -8.49
CA ALA A 391 -18.91 -33.63 -7.25
C ALA A 391 -19.39 -32.15 -7.28
N PHE A 392 -19.73 -31.59 -8.46
CA PHE A 392 -20.08 -30.16 -8.55
C PHE A 392 -21.26 -29.80 -9.47
N LEU A 393 -22.13 -30.76 -9.81
CA LEU A 393 -23.29 -30.52 -10.68
C LEU A 393 -24.65 -30.95 -10.12
N HIS A 394 -24.77 -31.17 -8.80
CA HIS A 394 -26.04 -31.62 -8.17
C HIS A 394 -26.65 -30.65 -7.15
N THR A 395 -26.09 -29.43 -6.99
CA THR A 395 -26.51 -28.45 -5.96
C THR A 395 -26.93 -27.10 -6.55
N LEU A 396 -27.33 -27.05 -7.83
CA LEU A 396 -27.75 -25.83 -8.52
C LEU A 396 -29.04 -25.99 -9.36
N LEU A 397 -29.92 -26.92 -8.96
CA LEU A 397 -31.23 -27.13 -9.61
C LEU A 397 -32.44 -27.17 -8.64
N HIS A 398 -32.25 -26.83 -7.36
CA HIS A 398 -33.35 -26.63 -6.41
C HIS A 398 -33.19 -25.34 -5.59
N LEU A 399 -33.56 -24.22 -6.21
CA LEU A 399 -34.08 -23.05 -5.50
C LEU A 399 -35.35 -22.61 -6.23
N ARG A 400 -36.50 -22.73 -5.57
CA ARG A 400 -37.81 -22.30 -6.08
C ARG A 400 -37.84 -20.77 -6.22
N ALA A 401 -38.63 -20.29 -7.16
CA ALA A 401 -38.94 -18.88 -7.27
C ALA A 401 -39.61 -18.36 -5.98
N SER A 402 -39.20 -17.18 -5.52
CA SER A 402 -39.92 -16.38 -4.55
C SER A 402 -39.84 -14.92 -5.00
N THR A 403 -40.98 -14.24 -5.00
CA THR A 403 -41.20 -12.99 -5.74
C THR A 403 -40.73 -11.75 -4.98
N VAL A 404 -39.61 -11.14 -5.39
CA VAL A 404 -39.46 -9.68 -5.58
C VAL A 404 -38.31 -9.46 -6.58
N ALA A 405 -38.58 -8.84 -7.74
CA ALA A 405 -37.56 -8.43 -8.70
C ALA A 405 -37.78 -6.95 -9.11
N PRO A 406 -36.73 -6.12 -9.20
CA PRO A 406 -36.85 -4.69 -9.45
C PRO A 406 -37.34 -4.36 -10.89
N PRO A 407 -37.95 -3.18 -11.10
CA PRO A 407 -38.74 -2.86 -12.30
C PRO A 407 -37.99 -2.96 -13.63
N HIS A 408 -36.66 -2.78 -13.65
CA HIS A 408 -35.84 -2.84 -14.86
C HIS A 408 -35.87 -4.22 -15.55
N LEU A 409 -36.13 -5.32 -14.82
CA LEU A 409 -36.27 -6.64 -15.43
C LEU A 409 -37.58 -6.82 -16.20
N ARG A 410 -38.65 -6.07 -15.87
CA ARG A 410 -39.92 -6.09 -16.61
C ARG A 410 -39.79 -5.39 -17.97
N ALA A 411 -39.03 -4.30 -18.05
CA ALA A 411 -38.81 -3.58 -19.32
C ALA A 411 -38.13 -4.45 -20.39
N LEU A 412 -37.15 -5.28 -19.99
CA LEU A 412 -36.44 -6.18 -20.89
C LEU A 412 -37.36 -7.27 -21.49
N LEU A 413 -38.28 -7.80 -20.68
CA LEU A 413 -39.27 -8.82 -21.09
C LEU A 413 -40.38 -8.27 -21.99
N ILE A 414 -40.69 -6.97 -21.91
CA ILE A 414 -41.66 -6.31 -22.79
C ILE A 414 -41.06 -6.05 -24.17
N CYS A 415 -39.80 -5.59 -24.25
CA CYS A 415 -39.10 -5.38 -25.53
C CYS A 415 -38.97 -6.67 -26.36
N LEU A 416 -38.73 -7.81 -25.70
CA LEU A 416 -38.61 -9.13 -26.35
C LEU A 416 -39.92 -9.67 -26.95
N LYS A 417 -41.07 -9.03 -26.69
CA LYS A 417 -42.39 -9.50 -27.14
C LYS A 417 -42.91 -8.80 -28.41
N HIS A 418 -42.28 -7.71 -28.86
CA HIS A 418 -42.72 -6.94 -30.05
C HIS A 418 -41.94 -7.22 -31.34
N THR A 419 -40.85 -7.99 -31.29
CA THR A 419 -39.90 -8.17 -32.41
C THR A 419 -40.23 -9.30 -33.40
N LEU A 420 -41.47 -9.79 -33.43
CA LEU A 420 -41.88 -10.94 -34.26
C LEU A 420 -43.24 -10.73 -34.95
N GLN A 421 -43.28 -9.86 -35.97
CA GLN A 421 -44.27 -9.92 -37.06
C GLN A 421 -43.77 -9.12 -38.29
N PRO A 422 -43.76 -9.71 -39.51
CA PRO A 422 -43.34 -9.01 -40.73
C PRO A 422 -44.54 -8.53 -41.57
N ARG A 423 -44.49 -7.29 -42.06
CA ARG A 423 -45.20 -6.88 -43.28
C ARG A 423 -44.31 -5.96 -44.12
N LEU A 424 -44.06 -6.38 -45.36
CA LEU A 424 -43.49 -5.56 -46.43
C LEU A 424 -44.59 -4.77 -47.13
N HIS A 425 -44.28 -3.55 -47.55
CA HIS A 425 -44.75 -3.03 -48.84
C HIS A 425 -43.68 -2.12 -49.45
N LEU A 426 -43.42 -2.33 -50.75
CA LEU A 426 -42.57 -1.53 -51.61
C LEU A 426 -43.46 -0.79 -52.61
N THR A 427 -43.18 0.48 -52.88
CA THR A 427 -43.50 1.16 -54.14
C THR A 427 -42.39 2.18 -54.47
N HIS A 428 -42.11 2.36 -55.76
CA HIS A 428 -40.92 3.03 -56.30
C HIS A 428 -41.31 3.97 -57.46
N SER A 429 -40.93 5.25 -57.40
CA SER A 429 -40.64 6.18 -58.52
C SER A 429 -40.15 7.51 -57.90
N GLN A 430 -39.00 8.11 -58.25
CA GLN A 430 -38.59 8.76 -59.51
C GLN A 430 -39.60 9.85 -59.96
N SER A 431 -39.25 11.10 -60.29
CA SER A 431 -37.98 11.88 -60.26
C SER A 431 -38.33 13.40 -60.29
N HIS A 432 -37.48 14.45 -60.36
CA HIS A 432 -36.02 14.62 -60.56
C HIS A 432 -35.55 16.01 -60.00
N HIS A 433 -34.42 16.55 -60.50
CA HIS A 433 -33.86 17.92 -60.33
C HIS A 433 -33.43 18.42 -58.93
N SER A 434 -32.30 19.11 -58.73
CA SER A 434 -30.95 19.17 -59.34
C SER A 434 -30.22 20.38 -58.73
N THR A 435 -29.13 20.18 -58.00
CA THR A 435 -28.04 21.18 -57.88
C THR A 435 -26.79 20.49 -57.36
N GLN A 436 -25.63 20.85 -57.93
CA GLN A 436 -24.37 20.11 -57.80
C GLN A 436 -23.29 21.08 -57.31
N ALA A 437 -22.52 20.72 -56.28
CA ALA A 437 -21.18 21.27 -56.03
C ALA A 437 -20.38 20.46 -54.97
N ASN A 438 -19.37 19.75 -55.45
CA ASN A 438 -18.04 19.57 -54.85
C ASN A 438 -17.87 19.13 -53.38
N SER A 439 -17.82 17.82 -53.15
CA SER A 439 -17.03 17.23 -52.03
C SER A 439 -16.51 15.79 -52.28
N THR A 440 -16.49 15.33 -53.53
CA THR A 440 -16.21 13.93 -53.90
C THR A 440 -14.91 13.75 -54.70
N MET A 441 -13.77 14.11 -54.12
CA MET A 441 -12.45 13.72 -54.67
C MET A 441 -11.39 13.33 -53.61
N LEU A 442 -11.80 13.18 -52.34
CA LEU A 442 -10.89 12.77 -51.23
C LEU A 442 -11.25 11.42 -50.59
N SER A 443 -12.37 10.81 -50.96
CA SER A 443 -12.82 9.53 -50.40
C SER A 443 -12.29 8.30 -51.16
N GLN A 444 -12.14 8.35 -52.49
CA GLN A 444 -11.81 7.17 -53.29
C GLN A 444 -10.36 6.69 -53.14
N GLU A 445 -9.37 7.58 -52.95
CA GLU A 445 -7.98 7.15 -52.65
C GLU A 445 -7.85 6.45 -51.30
N PHE A 446 -8.67 6.82 -50.31
CA PHE A 446 -8.57 6.27 -48.95
C PHE A 446 -8.99 4.79 -48.90
N PHE A 447 -10.07 4.43 -49.60
CA PHE A 447 -10.53 3.04 -49.68
C PHE A 447 -9.58 2.15 -50.48
N HIS A 448 -8.96 2.66 -51.55
CA HIS A 448 -8.05 1.86 -52.38
C HIS A 448 -6.73 1.47 -51.65
N ARG A 449 -6.34 2.21 -50.61
CA ARG A 449 -5.17 1.90 -49.77
C ARG A 449 -5.43 0.87 -48.67
N LEU A 450 -6.69 0.60 -48.31
CA LEU A 450 -7.05 -0.27 -47.18
C LEU A 450 -7.36 -1.73 -47.54
N ARG A 451 -7.51 -2.07 -48.83
CA ARG A 451 -7.87 -3.42 -49.31
C ARG A 451 -9.03 -4.08 -48.54
N LEU A 452 -10.07 -3.31 -48.26
CA LEU A 452 -11.34 -3.86 -47.80
C LEU A 452 -12.13 -4.40 -49.01
N PRO A 453 -12.93 -5.47 -48.86
CA PRO A 453 -13.86 -5.92 -49.90
C PRO A 453 -14.88 -4.83 -50.26
N ASP A 454 -15.43 -4.89 -51.46
CA ASP A 454 -16.46 -3.96 -51.90
C ASP A 454 -17.71 -3.99 -50.98
N LEU A 455 -18.44 -2.88 -50.94
CA LEU A 455 -19.65 -2.76 -50.10
C LEU A 455 -20.74 -3.78 -50.47
N GLU A 456 -20.72 -4.33 -51.69
CA GLU A 456 -21.58 -5.44 -52.10
C GLU A 456 -21.22 -6.74 -51.39
N ASP A 457 -19.92 -7.07 -51.23
CA ASP A 457 -19.46 -8.27 -50.50
C ASP A 457 -19.88 -8.22 -49.03
N VAL A 458 -19.78 -7.06 -48.37
CA VAL A 458 -20.22 -6.89 -46.97
C VAL A 458 -21.73 -7.08 -46.85
N THR A 459 -22.50 -6.61 -47.84
CA THR A 459 -23.96 -6.75 -47.87
C THR A 459 -24.38 -8.21 -48.13
N GLN A 460 -23.62 -8.92 -48.97
CA GLN A 460 -23.83 -10.34 -49.25
C GLN A 460 -23.40 -11.23 -48.07
N TYR A 461 -22.32 -10.88 -47.37
CA TYR A 461 -21.90 -11.53 -46.12
C TYR A 461 -22.98 -11.36 -45.04
N MET A 462 -23.47 -10.14 -44.82
CA MET A 462 -24.56 -9.85 -43.87
C MET A 462 -25.87 -10.58 -44.19
N ARG A 463 -26.15 -10.91 -45.46
CA ARG A 463 -27.29 -11.76 -45.87
C ARG A 463 -27.10 -13.26 -45.59
N THR A 464 -25.86 -13.72 -45.39
CA THR A 464 -25.54 -15.14 -45.08
C THR A 464 -25.33 -15.41 -43.59
N VAL A 465 -25.18 -14.36 -42.77
CA VAL A 465 -25.06 -14.50 -41.31
C VAL A 465 -26.44 -14.75 -40.70
N SER A 466 -26.59 -15.87 -39.98
CA SER A 466 -27.87 -16.24 -39.38
C SER A 466 -28.31 -15.25 -38.29
N ILE A 467 -29.63 -15.03 -38.16
CA ILE A 467 -30.22 -14.08 -37.19
C ILE A 467 -29.66 -14.25 -35.76
N PRO A 468 -29.44 -15.47 -35.22
CA PRO A 468 -28.81 -15.65 -33.90
C PRO A 468 -27.41 -15.05 -33.79
N VAL A 469 -26.62 -15.04 -34.86
CA VAL A 469 -25.27 -14.46 -34.87
C VAL A 469 -25.35 -12.93 -34.88
N VAL A 470 -26.24 -12.34 -35.68
CA VAL A 470 -26.49 -10.88 -35.67
C VAL A 470 -26.96 -10.41 -34.28
N VAL A 471 -27.91 -11.14 -33.67
CA VAL A 471 -28.37 -10.86 -32.30
C VAL A 471 -27.25 -11.04 -31.27
N SER A 472 -26.39 -12.05 -31.43
CA SER A 472 -25.24 -12.26 -30.54
C SER A 472 -24.19 -11.16 -30.67
N MET A 473 -23.91 -10.68 -31.90
CA MET A 473 -23.01 -9.55 -32.15
C MET A 473 -23.60 -8.25 -31.60
N GLY A 474 -24.90 -8.00 -31.79
CA GLY A 474 -25.60 -6.86 -31.19
C GLY A 474 -25.58 -6.88 -29.66
N ALA A 475 -25.82 -8.05 -29.05
CA ALA A 475 -25.73 -8.24 -27.60
C ALA A 475 -24.29 -8.06 -27.08
N ALA A 476 -23.29 -8.57 -27.79
CA ALA A 476 -21.87 -8.39 -27.44
C ALA A 476 -21.43 -6.92 -27.59
N ALA A 477 -21.87 -6.23 -28.64
CA ALA A 477 -21.62 -4.81 -28.85
C ALA A 477 -22.29 -3.96 -27.77
N ALA A 478 -23.57 -4.24 -27.45
CA ALA A 478 -24.29 -3.56 -26.37
C ALA A 478 -23.66 -3.83 -24.99
N ALA A 479 -23.26 -5.07 -24.69
CA ALA A 479 -22.55 -5.41 -23.46
C ALA A 479 -21.16 -4.76 -23.38
N THR A 480 -20.45 -4.65 -24.51
CA THR A 480 -19.14 -3.97 -24.59
C THR A 480 -19.30 -2.47 -24.43
N ALA A 481 -20.27 -1.85 -25.10
CA ALA A 481 -20.60 -0.43 -24.95
C ALA A 481 -21.05 -0.11 -23.51
N TYR A 482 -21.90 -0.94 -22.92
CA TYR A 482 -22.29 -0.83 -21.52
C TYR A 482 -21.09 -0.99 -20.58
N CYS A 483 -20.22 -1.99 -20.81
CA CYS A 483 -19.01 -2.18 -20.02
C CYS A 483 -18.02 -1.02 -20.15
N LEU A 484 -17.89 -0.41 -21.34
CA LEU A 484 -17.07 0.77 -21.60
C LEU A 484 -17.65 2.02 -20.91
N ALA A 485 -18.96 2.25 -21.03
CA ALA A 485 -19.67 3.37 -20.41
C ALA A 485 -19.75 3.27 -18.89
N THR A 486 -19.79 2.05 -18.33
CA THR A 486 -19.81 1.77 -16.88
C THR A 486 -18.43 1.43 -16.30
N ARG A 487 -17.33 1.71 -17.02
CA ARG A 487 -15.99 1.50 -16.45
C ARG A 487 -15.82 2.35 -15.19
N PRO A 488 -15.40 1.76 -14.06
CA PRO A 488 -15.13 2.52 -12.86
C PRO A 488 -13.99 3.50 -13.14
N LYS A 489 -14.22 4.77 -12.82
CA LYS A 489 -13.22 5.84 -12.99
C LYS A 489 -12.23 5.79 -11.83
N ALA A 490 -10.98 6.11 -12.13
CA ALA A 490 -9.99 6.41 -11.10
C ALA A 490 -10.40 7.69 -10.34
N LEU A 491 -10.08 7.76 -9.06
CA LEU A 491 -10.06 9.01 -8.30
C LEU A 491 -8.98 9.92 -8.90
N PRO A 492 -9.32 11.15 -9.37
CA PRO A 492 -8.33 12.08 -9.91
C PRO A 492 -7.47 12.61 -8.75
N SER A 493 -6.18 12.32 -8.70
CA SER A 493 -5.37 12.75 -7.54
C SER A 493 -5.29 14.28 -7.45
N VAL A 494 -5.28 14.79 -6.22
CA VAL A 494 -5.31 16.23 -5.92
C VAL A 494 -4.00 16.91 -6.34
N PHE A 495 -2.90 16.17 -6.38
CA PHE A 495 -1.57 16.56 -6.84
C PHE A 495 -0.78 15.32 -7.29
N ASP A 496 0.47 15.47 -7.72
CA ASP A 496 1.29 14.32 -8.13
C ASP A 496 1.60 13.42 -6.91
N LEU A 497 1.24 12.14 -6.98
CA LEU A 497 1.55 11.18 -5.92
C LEU A 497 3.06 10.89 -5.79
N HIS A 498 3.86 11.29 -6.78
CA HIS A 498 5.33 11.30 -6.75
C HIS A 498 5.93 12.58 -6.14
N MET A 499 5.12 13.59 -5.79
CA MET A 499 5.55 14.82 -5.12
C MET A 499 4.39 15.34 -4.28
N GLN A 500 4.24 14.84 -3.06
CA GLN A 500 3.11 15.13 -2.17
C GLN A 500 3.38 16.28 -1.18
N SER A 501 4.64 16.68 -1.01
CA SER A 501 5.05 17.85 -0.25
C SER A 501 6.12 18.63 -1.02
N VAL A 502 6.34 19.88 -0.62
CA VAL A 502 7.40 20.74 -1.16
C VAL A 502 8.33 21.15 -0.03
N GLU A 503 9.62 20.99 -0.27
CA GLU A 503 10.67 21.52 0.58
C GLU A 503 10.80 23.04 0.37
N LEU A 504 10.92 23.80 1.46
CA LEU A 504 11.11 25.25 1.43
C LEU A 504 12.59 25.60 1.21
N PRO A 505 12.89 26.62 0.40
CA PRO A 505 14.25 27.13 0.28
C PRO A 505 14.73 27.72 1.62
N GLY A 506 15.94 27.35 2.05
CA GLY A 506 16.52 27.82 3.31
C GLY A 506 17.58 26.91 3.93
N GLY A 507 17.71 25.65 3.48
CA GLY A 507 18.71 24.70 3.97
C GLY A 507 18.33 23.94 5.24
N GLU A 508 17.17 24.23 5.83
CA GLU A 508 16.62 23.52 7.01
C GLU A 508 15.79 22.27 6.68
N PHE A 509 15.70 21.86 5.40
CA PHE A 509 14.91 20.71 4.94
C PHE A 509 13.44 20.73 5.45
N VAL A 510 12.80 21.90 5.41
CA VAL A 510 11.43 22.11 5.89
C VAL A 510 10.44 21.73 4.80
N HIS A 511 9.61 20.72 5.01
CA HIS A 511 8.52 20.33 4.12
C HIS A 511 7.18 20.96 4.52
N ARG A 512 6.36 21.29 3.51
CA ARG A 512 4.98 21.74 3.69
C ARG A 512 4.00 21.09 2.71
N SER A 513 2.71 21.23 2.99
CA SER A 513 1.63 20.72 2.15
C SER A 513 1.55 21.44 0.80
N LEU A 514 1.25 20.71 -0.28
CA LEU A 514 0.96 21.30 -1.58
C LEU A 514 -0.36 22.08 -1.66
N LEU A 515 -1.27 21.89 -0.69
CA LEU A 515 -2.56 22.60 -0.65
C LEU A 515 -2.49 23.96 0.07
N GLN A 516 -1.30 24.40 0.46
CA GLN A 516 -1.07 25.65 1.17
C GLN A 516 -0.88 26.81 0.19
N ASN A 517 -1.85 27.72 0.13
CA ASN A 517 -1.80 28.89 -0.73
C ASN A 517 -1.02 30.04 -0.04
N GLY A 518 0.13 30.43 -0.59
CA GLY A 518 0.96 31.52 -0.06
C GLY A 518 1.94 31.06 1.03
N ASN A 519 2.26 31.95 1.97
CA ASN A 519 3.30 31.74 2.98
C ASN A 519 2.75 31.41 4.38
N GLY A 520 1.46 31.63 4.64
CA GLY A 520 0.82 31.37 5.95
C GLY A 520 0.24 29.97 6.07
N HIS A 521 0.19 29.42 7.30
CA HIS A 521 -0.49 28.16 7.60
C HIS A 521 -2.02 28.32 7.58
N LEU A 522 -2.74 27.26 7.23
CA LEU A 522 -4.21 27.26 7.19
C LEU A 522 -4.82 27.33 8.60
N THR A 523 -5.43 28.47 8.95
CA THR A 523 -6.15 28.68 10.22
C THR A 523 -7.58 28.15 10.21
N HIS A 524 -8.33 28.38 9.13
CA HIS A 524 -9.74 28.01 9.00
C HIS A 524 -10.13 27.83 7.53
N VAL A 525 -11.12 26.97 7.24
CA VAL A 525 -11.72 26.80 5.89
C VAL A 525 -13.01 27.62 5.72
N PHE A 526 -13.73 27.90 6.81
CA PHE A 526 -14.99 28.65 6.81
C PHE A 526 -14.85 29.93 7.63
N GLU A 527 -15.20 31.07 7.06
CA GLU A 527 -15.11 32.38 7.71
C GLU A 527 -16.07 32.53 8.90
N ASP A 528 -17.20 31.81 8.88
CA ASP A 528 -18.22 31.76 9.94
C ASP A 528 -18.03 30.57 10.90
N GLY A 529 -16.78 30.12 11.06
CA GLY A 529 -16.37 28.97 11.86
C GLY A 529 -14.90 29.02 12.26
N ARG A 530 -14.46 30.12 12.90
CA ARG A 530 -13.08 30.34 13.38
C ARG A 530 -12.83 29.79 14.78
N THR A 531 -13.90 29.62 15.57
CA THR A 531 -13.86 28.87 16.84
C THR A 531 -14.73 27.60 16.79
N VAL A 532 -14.56 26.73 17.80
CA VAL A 532 -15.35 25.49 17.93
C VAL A 532 -16.84 25.81 18.22
N TYR A 533 -17.10 26.90 18.94
CA TYR A 533 -18.45 27.42 19.16
C TYR A 533 -19.11 27.87 17.85
N GLU A 534 -18.42 28.70 17.06
CA GLU A 534 -18.92 29.13 15.74
C GLU A 534 -19.10 27.96 14.78
N SER A 535 -18.21 26.97 14.84
CA SER A 535 -18.31 25.72 14.06
C SER A 535 -19.60 24.96 14.39
N PHE A 536 -19.98 24.88 15.67
CA PHE A 536 -21.26 24.29 16.09
C PHE A 536 -22.46 25.12 15.60
N LEU A 537 -22.41 26.46 15.72
CA LEU A 537 -23.48 27.33 15.20
C LEU A 537 -23.63 27.23 13.68
N ARG A 538 -22.53 27.12 12.93
CA ARG A 538 -22.53 26.84 11.49
C ARG A 538 -23.23 25.51 11.21
N GLY A 539 -22.93 24.48 11.99
CA GLY A 539 -23.64 23.20 11.95
C GLY A 539 -25.14 23.30 12.15
N ALA A 540 -25.58 24.07 13.14
CA ALA A 540 -26.99 24.33 13.41
C ALA A 540 -27.70 25.03 12.24
N ARG A 541 -27.05 26.05 11.63
CA ARG A 541 -27.54 26.74 10.43
C ARG A 541 -27.62 25.80 9.22
N VAL A 542 -26.53 25.08 8.92
CA VAL A 542 -26.41 24.19 7.74
C VAL A 542 -27.34 22.98 7.83
N SER A 543 -27.57 22.44 9.03
CA SER A 543 -28.51 21.34 9.26
C SER A 543 -29.98 21.75 9.25
N ASN A 544 -30.29 23.05 9.32
CA ASN A 544 -31.64 23.60 9.54
C ASN A 544 -32.35 22.93 10.73
N ASN A 545 -31.70 22.98 11.89
CA ASN A 545 -32.12 22.26 13.12
C ASN A 545 -32.28 20.73 12.92
N GLY A 546 -31.37 20.12 12.17
CA GLY A 546 -31.37 18.67 11.96
C GLY A 546 -30.98 17.89 13.23
N PRO A 547 -31.05 16.55 13.21
CA PRO A 547 -30.46 15.71 14.25
C PRO A 547 -28.96 15.97 14.41
N CYS A 548 -28.46 16.01 15.65
CA CYS A 548 -27.09 16.33 16.02
C CYS A 548 -26.43 15.17 16.78
N LEU A 549 -26.85 14.93 18.02
CA LEU A 549 -26.26 13.92 18.92
C LEU A 549 -27.26 12.79 19.14
N GLY A 550 -26.84 11.52 19.04
CA GLY A 550 -27.74 10.37 19.20
C GLY A 550 -27.16 9.23 20.02
N SER A 551 -27.98 8.59 20.83
CA SER A 551 -27.59 7.44 21.66
C SER A 551 -28.61 6.30 21.56
N ARG A 552 -28.27 5.10 22.07
CA ARG A 552 -29.19 3.96 22.10
C ARG A 552 -29.01 3.05 23.30
N LYS A 553 -30.13 2.54 23.82
CA LYS A 553 -30.17 1.44 24.78
C LYS A 553 -30.04 0.08 24.07
N PRO A 554 -29.67 -1.00 24.78
CA PRO A 554 -29.54 -2.34 24.21
C PRO A 554 -30.74 -2.77 23.37
N LYS A 555 -30.49 -3.18 22.11
CA LYS A 555 -31.52 -3.64 21.14
C LYS A 555 -32.56 -2.58 20.73
N GLN A 556 -32.38 -1.31 21.08
CA GLN A 556 -33.25 -0.20 20.67
C GLN A 556 -32.65 0.58 19.48
N PRO A 557 -33.44 1.37 18.73
CA PRO A 557 -32.93 2.30 17.73
C PRO A 557 -32.12 3.45 18.37
N TYR A 558 -31.50 4.29 17.53
CA TYR A 558 -30.91 5.55 17.98
C TYR A 558 -31.99 6.60 18.21
N GLU A 559 -32.02 7.17 19.41
CA GLU A 559 -32.75 8.38 19.76
C GLU A 559 -31.81 9.59 19.52
N TRP A 560 -32.35 10.70 19.02
CA TRP A 560 -31.56 11.84 18.54
C TRP A 560 -32.05 13.16 19.14
N LEU A 561 -31.10 13.96 19.63
CA LEU A 561 -31.28 15.37 19.92
C LEU A 561 -30.99 16.18 18.64
N SER A 562 -31.83 17.16 18.33
CA SER A 562 -31.59 18.16 17.29
C SER A 562 -30.50 19.17 17.68
N TYR A 563 -29.94 19.89 16.70
CA TYR A 563 -28.97 20.97 16.97
C TYR A 563 -29.53 22.03 17.93
N GLY A 564 -30.82 22.35 17.84
CA GLY A 564 -31.50 23.30 18.72
C GLY A 564 -31.70 22.80 20.15
N GLU A 565 -32.07 21.52 20.33
CA GLU A 565 -32.12 20.92 21.68
C GLU A 565 -30.73 20.84 22.32
N VAL A 566 -29.70 20.52 21.54
CA VAL A 566 -28.30 20.55 22.00
C VAL A 566 -27.89 21.98 22.39
N MET A 567 -28.30 22.99 21.61
CA MET A 567 -28.02 24.40 21.89
C MET A 567 -28.74 24.90 23.16
N GLU A 568 -30.03 24.58 23.35
CA GLU A 568 -30.76 24.94 24.58
C GLU A 568 -30.10 24.32 25.82
N ARG A 569 -29.78 23.01 25.77
CA ARG A 569 -29.10 22.34 26.90
C ARG A 569 -27.70 22.89 27.16
N THR A 570 -26.99 23.26 26.11
CA THR A 570 -25.67 23.90 26.15
C THR A 570 -25.71 25.27 26.84
N GLU A 571 -26.66 26.13 26.44
CA GLU A 571 -26.86 27.46 27.04
C GLU A 571 -27.32 27.38 28.49
N ASN A 572 -28.26 26.46 28.80
CA ASN A 572 -28.69 26.20 30.17
C ASN A 572 -27.50 25.76 31.03
N LEU A 573 -26.80 24.68 30.66
CA LEU A 573 -25.69 24.16 31.45
C LEU A 573 -24.55 25.19 31.63
N GLY A 574 -24.22 25.95 30.59
CA GLY A 574 -23.19 27.00 30.67
C GLY A 574 -23.62 28.20 31.51
N SER A 575 -24.88 28.64 31.42
CA SER A 575 -25.45 29.65 32.35
C SER A 575 -25.37 29.19 33.81
N ALA A 576 -25.57 27.89 34.07
CA ALA A 576 -25.43 27.32 35.40
C ALA A 576 -23.97 27.35 35.90
N PHE A 577 -22.97 27.10 35.02
CA PHE A 577 -21.56 27.28 35.38
C PHE A 577 -21.26 28.75 35.75
N LEU A 578 -21.74 29.72 34.96
CA LEU A 578 -21.59 31.14 35.30
C LEU A 578 -22.23 31.50 36.64
N HIS A 579 -23.45 31.01 36.90
CA HIS A 579 -24.13 31.20 38.20
C HIS A 579 -23.38 30.52 39.38
N LYS A 580 -22.59 29.47 39.14
CA LYS A 580 -21.68 28.87 40.14
C LYS A 580 -20.36 29.61 40.31
N GLY A 581 -20.15 30.72 39.59
CA GLY A 581 -18.98 31.59 39.71
C GLY A 581 -17.85 31.31 38.71
N HIS A 582 -18.08 30.44 37.72
CA HIS A 582 -17.14 30.28 36.61
C HIS A 582 -17.18 31.49 35.66
N SER A 583 -16.06 31.80 35.04
CA SER A 583 -15.93 32.80 33.98
C SER A 583 -14.61 32.59 33.23
N LYS A 584 -14.43 33.26 32.09
CA LYS A 584 -13.17 33.24 31.33
C LYS A 584 -11.93 33.62 32.15
N THR A 585 -12.07 34.54 33.12
CA THR A 585 -10.94 35.09 33.92
C THR A 585 -10.87 34.54 35.34
N THR A 586 -11.98 34.09 35.90
CA THR A 586 -12.08 33.54 37.26
C THR A 586 -12.65 32.13 37.20
N ASP A 587 -11.87 31.14 37.66
CA ASP A 587 -12.28 29.73 37.73
C ASP A 587 -12.72 29.15 36.34
N PRO A 588 -11.90 29.24 35.28
CA PRO A 588 -12.34 28.88 33.91
C PRO A 588 -12.41 27.36 33.63
N HIS A 589 -11.88 26.51 34.51
CA HIS A 589 -11.69 25.09 34.24
C HIS A 589 -12.88 24.24 34.72
N VAL A 590 -13.52 23.51 33.80
CA VAL A 590 -14.57 22.53 34.12
C VAL A 590 -14.10 21.13 33.75
N GLY A 591 -14.06 20.23 34.75
CA GLY A 591 -13.69 18.83 34.56
C GLY A 591 -14.82 18.02 33.91
N ILE A 592 -14.50 17.14 32.96
CA ILE A 592 -15.47 16.19 32.39
C ILE A 592 -14.91 14.76 32.53
N PHE A 593 -15.51 13.96 33.40
CA PHE A 593 -15.06 12.60 33.74
C PHE A 593 -16.16 11.57 33.43
N SER A 594 -16.26 11.19 32.17
CA SER A 594 -17.42 10.49 31.61
C SER A 594 -17.02 9.63 30.40
N ARG A 595 -17.76 8.57 30.09
CA ARG A 595 -17.61 7.84 28.82
C ARG A 595 -18.18 8.65 27.65
N ASN A 596 -17.91 8.26 26.41
CA ASN A 596 -18.54 8.93 25.27
C ASN A 596 -20.07 8.81 25.31
N ARG A 597 -20.76 9.94 25.37
CA ARG A 597 -22.23 10.07 25.37
C ARG A 597 -22.65 11.50 24.95
N PRO A 598 -23.91 11.75 24.56
CA PRO A 598 -24.38 13.09 24.20
C PRO A 598 -24.08 14.15 25.26
N GLU A 599 -24.28 13.82 26.54
CA GLU A 599 -24.08 14.73 27.68
C GLU A 599 -22.62 15.20 27.82
N TRP A 600 -21.63 14.40 27.39
CA TRP A 600 -20.25 14.86 27.32
C TRP A 600 -20.11 16.03 26.35
N THR A 601 -20.66 15.87 25.13
CA THR A 601 -20.51 16.88 24.07
C THR A 601 -21.30 18.13 24.43
N ILE A 602 -22.45 17.99 25.12
CA ILE A 602 -23.21 19.13 25.67
C ILE A 602 -22.39 19.86 26.75
N ALA A 603 -21.74 19.15 27.69
CA ALA A 603 -20.89 19.78 28.70
C ALA A 603 -19.66 20.48 28.11
N GLU A 604 -19.07 19.91 27.06
CA GLU A 604 -17.95 20.49 26.32
C GLU A 604 -18.38 21.76 25.54
N LEU A 605 -19.49 21.70 24.81
CA LEU A 605 -20.08 22.86 24.13
C LEU A 605 -20.55 23.95 25.11
N ALA A 606 -21.00 23.57 26.31
CA ALA A 606 -21.40 24.50 27.37
C ALA A 606 -20.20 25.29 27.90
N CYS A 607 -19.01 24.69 27.91
CA CYS A 607 -17.78 25.43 28.19
C CYS A 607 -17.50 26.44 27.08
N TYR A 608 -17.51 25.99 25.82
CA TYR A 608 -17.19 26.83 24.66
C TYR A 608 -18.15 28.01 24.45
N THR A 609 -19.44 27.83 24.76
CA THR A 609 -20.48 28.89 24.62
C THR A 609 -20.24 30.10 25.53
N TYR A 610 -19.47 29.93 26.62
CA TYR A 610 -19.19 30.98 27.60
C TYR A 610 -17.68 31.21 27.83
N SER A 611 -16.84 30.82 26.85
CA SER A 611 -15.38 30.96 26.91
C SER A 611 -14.74 30.29 28.15
N LEU A 612 -15.31 29.18 28.61
CA LEU A 612 -14.74 28.31 29.64
C LEU A 612 -13.92 27.18 29.00
N VAL A 613 -13.03 26.60 29.79
CA VAL A 613 -12.05 25.62 29.35
C VAL A 613 -12.45 24.22 29.81
N SER A 614 -12.63 23.29 28.87
CA SER A 614 -12.90 21.89 29.19
C SER A 614 -11.61 21.18 29.63
N VAL A 615 -11.67 20.44 30.74
CA VAL A 615 -10.58 19.58 31.23
C VAL A 615 -11.05 18.13 31.21
N PRO A 616 -10.84 17.38 30.11
CA PRO A 616 -11.27 16.00 30.03
C PRO A 616 -10.41 15.07 30.89
N LEU A 617 -11.09 14.22 31.65
CA LEU A 617 -10.50 13.13 32.41
C LEU A 617 -10.82 11.81 31.72
N TYR A 618 -9.79 11.00 31.46
CA TYR A 618 -9.98 9.67 30.88
C TYR A 618 -10.72 8.75 31.85
N ASP A 619 -11.74 8.05 31.35
CA ASP A 619 -12.57 7.04 32.04
C ASP A 619 -11.77 5.97 32.80
N THR A 620 -10.51 5.76 32.41
CA THR A 620 -9.64 4.67 32.87
C THR A 620 -8.42 5.12 33.68
N LEU A 621 -8.39 6.37 34.14
CA LEU A 621 -7.37 6.83 35.09
C LEU A 621 -7.74 6.46 36.53
N GLY A 622 -6.78 5.93 37.27
CA GLY A 622 -6.92 5.66 38.71
C GLY A 622 -6.88 6.93 39.56
N THR A 623 -7.29 6.78 40.82
CA THR A 623 -7.45 7.84 41.83
C THR A 623 -6.27 8.80 41.92
N GLU A 624 -5.03 8.31 41.95
CA GLU A 624 -3.82 9.16 42.04
C GLU A 624 -3.69 10.13 40.85
N ALA A 625 -3.90 9.64 39.64
CA ALA A 625 -3.80 10.45 38.42
C ALA A 625 -4.96 11.44 38.31
N ILE A 626 -6.18 11.04 38.72
CA ILE A 626 -7.34 11.94 38.79
C ILE A 626 -7.10 13.06 39.82
N SER A 627 -6.64 12.71 41.02
CA SER A 627 -6.32 13.66 42.09
C SER A 627 -5.26 14.68 41.65
N TYR A 628 -4.17 14.22 41.05
CA TYR A 628 -3.14 15.10 40.48
C TYR A 628 -3.70 16.04 39.39
N ILE A 629 -4.57 15.55 38.50
CA ILE A 629 -5.22 16.37 37.47
C ILE A 629 -6.10 17.46 38.08
N ILE A 630 -6.91 17.10 39.09
CA ILE A 630 -7.79 18.03 39.82
C ILE A 630 -6.96 19.16 40.44
N ASP A 631 -5.86 18.84 41.12
CA ASP A 631 -4.97 19.84 41.74
C ASP A 631 -4.25 20.70 40.69
N LYS A 632 -3.64 20.06 39.67
CA LYS A 632 -2.82 20.74 38.66
C LYS A 632 -3.68 21.70 37.84
N ALA A 633 -4.90 21.31 37.44
CA ALA A 633 -5.87 22.17 36.78
C ALA A 633 -6.68 23.07 37.74
N ALA A 634 -6.59 22.85 39.05
CA ALA A 634 -7.39 23.54 40.07
C ALA A 634 -8.90 23.47 39.78
N ILE A 635 -9.38 22.27 39.42
CA ILE A 635 -10.77 22.06 38.98
C ILE A 635 -11.73 22.25 40.16
N SER A 636 -12.75 23.09 39.98
CA SER A 636 -13.77 23.36 40.99
C SER A 636 -15.12 22.70 40.71
N THR A 637 -15.46 22.48 39.43
CA THR A 637 -16.66 21.73 39.01
C THR A 637 -16.27 20.56 38.13
N ILE A 638 -16.77 19.37 38.44
CA ILE A 638 -16.54 18.13 37.67
C ILE A 638 -17.88 17.52 37.26
N VAL A 639 -18.04 17.19 35.97
CA VAL A 639 -19.22 16.50 35.43
C VAL A 639 -18.89 15.00 35.26
N CYS A 640 -19.56 14.13 36.01
CA CYS A 640 -19.37 12.68 36.03
C CYS A 640 -20.55 11.95 35.36
N ASP A 641 -20.32 10.86 34.63
CA ASP A 641 -21.44 10.04 34.11
C ASP A 641 -22.12 9.21 35.19
N VAL A 642 -21.35 8.48 36.00
CA VAL A 642 -21.84 7.46 36.95
C VAL A 642 -21.42 7.71 38.40
N VAL A 643 -22.17 7.10 39.33
CA VAL A 643 -21.95 7.14 40.78
C VAL A 643 -20.52 6.73 41.18
N ASP A 644 -19.94 5.70 40.57
CA ASP A 644 -18.61 5.21 40.95
C ASP A 644 -17.51 6.27 40.76
N LYS A 645 -17.67 7.16 39.77
CA LYS A 645 -16.76 8.28 39.54
C LYS A 645 -16.99 9.43 40.51
N VAL A 646 -18.23 9.64 40.95
CA VAL A 646 -18.53 10.57 42.04
C VAL A 646 -17.84 10.10 43.31
N ASN A 647 -17.92 8.80 43.64
CA ASN A 647 -17.16 8.22 44.76
C ASN A 647 -15.65 8.39 44.57
N LEU A 648 -15.07 8.02 43.42
CA LEU A 648 -13.63 8.19 43.16
C LEU A 648 -13.18 9.64 43.34
N VAL A 649 -13.97 10.63 42.90
CA VAL A 649 -13.67 12.06 43.12
C VAL A 649 -13.78 12.44 44.60
N LEU A 650 -14.76 11.91 45.34
CA LEU A 650 -14.84 12.12 46.79
C LEU A 650 -13.64 11.51 47.52
N ASP A 651 -13.23 10.29 47.16
CA ASP A 651 -12.03 9.62 47.67
C ASP A 651 -10.75 10.43 47.37
N CYS A 652 -10.67 11.07 46.18
CA CYS A 652 -9.58 11.99 45.82
C CYS A 652 -9.51 13.26 46.69
N THR A 653 -10.59 13.59 47.40
CA THR A 653 -10.73 14.83 48.20
C THR A 653 -10.75 14.59 49.71
N GLU A 654 -10.86 13.33 50.16
CA GLU A 654 -10.97 12.95 51.56
C GLU A 654 -9.68 13.28 52.35
N ASP A 655 -9.86 13.81 53.58
CA ASP A 655 -8.79 14.23 54.50
C ASP A 655 -7.72 15.21 53.96
N ARG A 656 -8.01 15.92 52.87
CA ARG A 656 -7.07 16.90 52.28
C ARG A 656 -7.73 18.16 51.76
N LYS A 657 -6.94 19.22 51.57
CA LYS A 657 -7.39 20.44 50.90
C LYS A 657 -7.55 20.17 49.39
N HIS A 658 -8.71 20.52 48.84
CA HIS A 658 -9.07 20.38 47.43
C HIS A 658 -9.69 21.67 46.86
N THR A 659 -9.77 21.76 45.53
CA THR A 659 -10.45 22.85 44.81
C THR A 659 -11.89 22.55 44.44
N VAL A 660 -12.29 21.27 44.45
CA VAL A 660 -13.63 20.81 44.05
C VAL A 660 -14.69 21.42 44.99
N LYS A 661 -15.68 22.08 44.39
CA LYS A 661 -16.85 22.69 45.06
C LYS A 661 -18.15 22.02 44.61
N THR A 662 -18.23 21.58 43.36
CA THR A 662 -19.44 21.00 42.75
C THR A 662 -19.12 19.74 41.94
N ILE A 663 -19.96 18.71 42.06
CA ILE A 663 -19.97 17.54 41.17
C ILE A 663 -21.34 17.45 40.52
N VAL A 664 -21.38 17.29 39.20
CA VAL A 664 -22.61 17.18 38.40
C VAL A 664 -22.72 15.76 37.84
N LEU A 665 -23.75 15.02 38.23
CA LEU A 665 -23.98 13.62 37.82
C LEU A 665 -24.91 13.57 36.59
N MET A 666 -24.45 12.99 35.47
CA MET A 666 -25.23 12.88 34.22
C MET A 666 -26.33 11.82 34.30
N ASP A 667 -26.04 10.64 34.85
CA ASP A 667 -27.07 9.60 35.03
C ASP A 667 -27.92 9.90 36.26
N THR A 668 -29.09 10.53 36.02
CA THR A 668 -30.13 10.62 37.04
C THR A 668 -30.51 9.22 37.54
N PRO A 669 -30.46 9.00 38.86
CA PRO A 669 -30.88 7.74 39.44
C PRO A 669 -32.38 7.48 39.17
N SER A 670 -32.73 6.23 38.86
CA SER A 670 -34.12 5.78 38.81
C SER A 670 -34.79 5.89 40.19
N SER A 671 -36.10 5.65 40.28
CA SER A 671 -36.86 5.64 41.54
C SER A 671 -36.17 4.81 42.64
N ASP A 672 -35.55 3.69 42.26
CA ASP A 672 -34.89 2.74 43.18
C ASP A 672 -33.50 3.22 43.64
N LEU A 673 -32.92 4.22 42.99
CA LEU A 673 -31.57 4.75 43.27
C LEU A 673 -31.60 6.13 43.97
N SER A 674 -32.78 6.66 44.28
CA SER A 674 -32.95 7.94 45.00
C SER A 674 -32.18 7.96 46.33
N GLN A 675 -32.20 6.85 47.08
CA GLN A 675 -31.48 6.75 48.35
C GLN A 675 -29.95 6.72 48.19
N THR A 676 -29.43 6.11 47.13
CA THR A 676 -28.00 6.17 46.77
C THR A 676 -27.58 7.61 46.49
N PHE A 677 -28.40 8.38 45.76
CA PHE A 677 -28.14 9.79 45.49
C PHE A 677 -28.14 10.64 46.76
N GLN A 678 -29.12 10.46 47.66
CA GLN A 678 -29.14 11.17 48.94
C GLN A 678 -27.94 10.82 49.83
N THR A 679 -27.45 9.57 49.77
CA THR A 679 -26.23 9.15 50.46
C THR A 679 -25.00 9.85 49.89
N LEU A 680 -24.86 9.93 48.55
CA LEU A 680 -23.79 10.69 47.90
C LEU A 680 -23.86 12.18 48.27
N VAL A 681 -25.03 12.82 48.17
CA VAL A 681 -25.23 14.24 48.54
C VAL A 681 -24.83 14.47 50.01
N SER A 682 -25.11 13.51 50.90
CA SER A 682 -24.69 13.58 52.31
C SER A 682 -23.17 13.48 52.49
N ARG A 683 -22.51 12.53 51.80
CA ARG A 683 -21.03 12.40 51.79
C ARG A 683 -20.36 13.63 51.18
N GLY A 684 -20.91 14.15 50.08
CA GLY A 684 -20.48 15.40 49.45
C GLY A 684 -20.55 16.58 50.42
N ARG A 685 -21.68 16.76 51.12
CA ARG A 685 -21.83 17.82 52.14
C ARG A 685 -20.80 17.72 53.26
N GLN A 686 -20.45 16.50 53.71
CA GLN A 686 -19.38 16.29 54.70
C GLN A 686 -18.01 16.73 54.17
N ALA A 687 -17.73 16.52 52.87
CA ALA A 687 -16.55 17.02 52.17
C ALA A 687 -16.68 18.48 51.67
N GLY A 688 -17.74 19.21 52.01
CA GLY A 688 -17.99 20.58 51.50
C GLY A 688 -18.33 20.68 50.00
N ILE A 689 -18.59 19.55 49.34
CA ILE A 689 -18.85 19.42 47.90
C ILE A 689 -20.36 19.33 47.63
N HIS A 690 -20.85 20.15 46.71
CA HIS A 690 -22.24 20.16 46.27
C HIS A 690 -22.43 19.14 45.14
N ILE A 691 -23.23 18.11 45.38
CA ILE A 691 -23.57 17.12 44.35
C ILE A 691 -24.96 17.43 43.79
N LEU A 692 -25.03 17.57 42.47
CA LEU A 692 -26.25 17.89 41.71
C LEU A 692 -26.41 16.89 40.56
N SER A 693 -27.63 16.62 40.14
CA SER A 693 -27.89 16.00 38.83
C SER A 693 -27.68 17.01 37.70
N LEU A 694 -27.43 16.51 36.49
CA LEU A 694 -27.33 17.34 35.30
C LEU A 694 -28.63 18.12 35.02
N GLN A 695 -29.79 17.53 35.29
CA GLN A 695 -31.09 18.17 35.13
C GLN A 695 -31.31 19.30 36.14
N GLU A 696 -30.90 19.13 37.40
CA GLU A 696 -30.91 20.23 38.37
C GLU A 696 -29.96 21.36 37.96
N MET A 697 -28.79 21.02 37.42
CA MET A 697 -27.83 22.01 36.91
C MET A 697 -28.38 22.77 35.70
N GLU A 698 -28.95 22.08 34.71
CA GLU A 698 -29.63 22.70 33.56
C GLU A 698 -30.84 23.55 34.00
N ALA A 699 -31.60 23.13 35.02
CA ALA A 699 -32.71 23.91 35.57
C ALA A 699 -32.25 25.19 36.28
N ILE A 700 -31.16 25.14 37.07
CA ILE A 700 -30.53 26.33 37.67
C ILE A 700 -30.12 27.31 36.58
N GLY A 701 -29.51 26.81 35.50
CA GLY A 701 -29.08 27.62 34.37
C GLY A 701 -30.24 28.24 33.59
N LYS A 702 -31.32 27.49 33.36
CA LYS A 702 -32.54 28.00 32.73
C LYS A 702 -33.21 29.09 33.55
N ALA A 703 -33.19 28.98 34.88
CA ALA A 703 -33.69 30.01 35.79
C ALA A 703 -32.78 31.25 35.89
N ASN A 704 -31.48 31.10 35.61
CA ASN A 704 -30.46 32.16 35.71
C ASN A 704 -29.76 32.40 34.36
N HIS A 705 -30.53 32.35 33.27
CA HIS A 705 -30.00 32.35 31.90
C HIS A 705 -29.14 33.59 31.63
N GLN A 706 -27.93 33.34 31.11
CA GLN A 706 -26.97 34.36 30.69
C GLN A 706 -26.80 34.30 29.16
N GLN A 707 -26.62 35.45 28.53
CA GLN A 707 -26.30 35.51 27.11
C GLN A 707 -24.93 34.85 26.82
N PRO A 708 -24.78 34.07 25.73
CA PRO A 708 -23.51 33.49 25.32
C PRO A 708 -22.36 34.49 25.30
N VAL A 709 -21.19 34.04 25.76
CA VAL A 709 -19.94 34.82 25.76
C VAL A 709 -18.95 34.12 24.83
N PRO A 710 -19.03 34.37 23.51
CA PRO A 710 -18.30 33.59 22.52
C PRO A 710 -16.78 33.80 22.60
N PRO A 711 -15.99 32.73 22.41
CA PRO A 711 -14.54 32.79 22.49
C PRO A 711 -13.93 33.41 21.23
N GLN A 712 -12.68 33.86 21.36
CA GLN A 712 -11.80 34.17 20.23
C GLN A 712 -10.96 32.94 19.84
N SER A 713 -10.27 32.98 18.70
CA SER A 713 -9.44 31.87 18.24
C SER A 713 -8.25 31.58 19.16
N GLU A 714 -7.72 32.60 19.81
CA GLU A 714 -6.57 32.54 20.73
C GLU A 714 -6.98 32.04 22.13
N ASP A 715 -8.28 31.98 22.41
CA ASP A 715 -8.79 31.54 23.70
C ASP A 715 -8.62 30.04 23.90
N MET A 716 -8.28 29.68 25.13
CA MET A 716 -8.17 28.31 25.59
C MET A 716 -9.50 27.57 25.47
N ALA A 717 -9.48 26.41 24.82
CA ALA A 717 -10.65 25.54 24.66
C ALA A 717 -10.54 24.30 25.55
N VAL A 718 -9.38 23.63 25.52
CA VAL A 718 -9.19 22.35 26.22
C VAL A 718 -7.80 22.20 26.82
N ILE A 719 -7.73 21.56 27.99
CA ILE A 719 -6.48 21.10 28.58
C ILE A 719 -6.50 19.57 28.62
N CYS A 720 -5.85 18.95 27.63
CA CYS A 720 -5.79 17.49 27.51
C CYS A 720 -4.59 16.94 28.28
N PHE A 721 -4.84 16.17 29.34
CA PHE A 721 -3.76 15.52 30.10
C PHE A 721 -3.23 14.28 29.36
N THR A 722 -1.98 14.33 28.90
CA THR A 722 -1.30 13.20 28.25
C THR A 722 -0.60 12.33 29.28
N SER A 723 -0.88 11.02 29.25
CA SER A 723 -0.04 10.03 29.94
C SER A 723 1.20 9.76 29.08
N GLY A 724 2.32 10.35 29.47
CA GLY A 724 3.64 9.98 28.95
C GLY A 724 4.02 8.55 29.38
N THR A 725 5.11 8.01 28.85
CA THR A 725 5.66 6.73 29.31
C THR A 725 6.44 6.83 30.63
N THR A 726 6.57 8.04 31.19
CA THR A 726 7.26 8.34 32.45
C THR A 726 6.55 9.46 33.22
N GLY A 727 6.18 9.22 34.48
CA GLY A 727 5.75 10.26 35.42
C GLY A 727 4.28 10.72 35.31
N ASN A 728 3.96 11.79 36.06
CA ASN A 728 2.60 12.34 36.16
C ASN A 728 2.08 12.87 34.81
N PRO A 729 0.75 12.84 34.56
CA PRO A 729 0.16 13.34 33.32
C PRO A 729 0.46 14.83 33.07
N LYS A 730 0.72 15.21 31.81
CA LYS A 730 1.00 16.61 31.45
C LYS A 730 -0.21 17.24 30.75
N GLY A 731 -0.71 18.36 31.25
CA GLY A 731 -1.87 19.06 30.67
C GLY A 731 -1.48 19.90 29.46
N ALA A 732 -1.69 19.39 28.24
CA ALA A 732 -1.44 20.11 27.00
C ALA A 732 -2.51 21.19 26.76
N MET A 733 -2.08 22.45 26.64
CA MET A 733 -2.97 23.62 26.53
C MET A 733 -3.31 23.95 25.07
N LEU A 734 -4.59 23.78 24.69
CA LEU A 734 -5.07 23.90 23.31
C LEU A 734 -6.16 24.98 23.18
N THR A 735 -5.98 25.86 22.20
CA THR A 735 -6.92 26.95 21.87
C THR A 735 -8.02 26.53 20.89
N HIS A 736 -9.03 27.37 20.73
CA HIS A 736 -10.04 27.19 19.69
C HIS A 736 -9.42 27.18 18.27
N GLY A 737 -8.48 28.08 17.99
CA GLY A 737 -7.78 28.17 16.70
C GLY A 737 -6.89 26.96 16.42
N ASN A 738 -6.30 26.35 17.45
CA ASN A 738 -5.61 25.08 17.30
C ASN A 738 -6.56 23.98 16.77
N ILE A 739 -7.73 23.83 17.39
CA ILE A 739 -8.72 22.80 17.02
C ILE A 739 -9.32 23.07 15.63
N VAL A 740 -9.68 24.32 15.35
CA VAL A 740 -10.28 24.71 14.07
C VAL A 740 -9.28 24.59 12.92
N SER A 741 -8.00 24.91 13.12
CA SER A 741 -6.99 24.74 12.06
C SER A 741 -6.70 23.29 11.73
N ASN A 742 -6.66 22.38 12.72
CA ASN A 742 -6.53 20.94 12.45
C ASN A 742 -7.75 20.36 11.73
N THR A 743 -8.95 20.72 12.21
CA THR A 743 -10.25 20.38 11.58
C THR A 743 -10.30 20.86 10.13
N SER A 744 -9.90 22.11 9.90
CA SER A 744 -9.87 22.75 8.58
C SER A 744 -8.86 22.12 7.64
N ALA A 745 -7.68 21.74 8.14
CA ALA A 745 -6.68 21.02 7.37
C ALA A 745 -7.15 19.63 6.93
N PHE A 746 -7.86 18.90 7.78
CA PHE A 746 -8.48 17.62 7.41
C PHE A 746 -9.55 17.80 6.32
N ILE A 747 -10.41 18.81 6.45
CA ILE A 747 -11.41 19.16 5.43
C ILE A 747 -10.72 19.49 4.10
N LYS A 748 -9.72 20.38 4.13
CA LYS A 748 -8.96 20.80 2.93
C LYS A 748 -8.27 19.64 2.22
N MET A 749 -7.76 18.66 2.96
CA MET A 749 -7.12 17.46 2.40
C MET A 749 -8.11 16.47 1.77
N THR A 750 -9.41 16.57 2.07
CA THR A 750 -10.42 15.57 1.66
C THR A 750 -11.49 16.12 0.71
N GLU A 751 -11.71 17.44 0.69
CA GLU A 751 -12.79 18.13 -0.05
C GLU A 751 -12.91 17.74 -1.53
N THR A 752 -11.78 17.51 -2.22
CA THR A 752 -11.72 17.18 -3.66
C THR A 752 -12.40 15.84 -3.99
N HIS A 753 -12.44 14.93 -3.03
CA HIS A 753 -13.03 13.58 -3.18
C HIS A 753 -14.21 13.34 -2.27
N TYR A 754 -14.35 14.16 -1.23
CA TYR A 754 -15.31 13.96 -0.17
C TYR A 754 -15.83 15.28 0.38
N SER A 755 -17.01 15.67 -0.05
CA SER A 755 -17.79 16.71 0.62
C SER A 755 -18.60 16.05 1.76
N PHE A 756 -18.30 16.47 2.99
CA PHE A 756 -19.12 16.17 4.17
C PHE A 756 -20.45 16.94 4.08
N SER A 757 -21.52 16.37 4.63
CA SER A 757 -22.84 16.99 4.62
C SER A 757 -23.73 16.55 5.79
N THR A 758 -24.90 17.18 5.91
CA THR A 758 -25.95 16.85 6.88
C THR A 758 -26.49 15.41 6.78
N SER A 759 -26.14 14.69 5.71
CA SER A 759 -26.46 13.27 5.52
C SER A 759 -25.46 12.31 6.17
N ASP A 760 -24.30 12.82 6.59
CA ASP A 760 -23.23 12.02 7.18
C ASP A 760 -23.49 11.70 8.66
N VAL A 761 -22.98 10.53 9.07
CA VAL A 761 -23.19 9.96 10.40
C VAL A 761 -21.87 9.38 10.91
N HIS A 762 -21.37 9.90 12.02
CA HIS A 762 -20.15 9.45 12.70
C HIS A 762 -20.48 8.48 13.83
N MET A 763 -19.62 7.48 14.05
CA MET A 763 -19.69 6.61 15.23
C MET A 763 -18.66 7.07 16.27
N SER A 764 -19.14 7.61 17.39
CA SER A 764 -18.29 7.97 18.52
C SER A 764 -18.09 6.79 19.47
N PHE A 765 -16.86 6.29 19.49
CA PHE A 765 -16.42 5.23 20.41
C PHE A 765 -14.94 5.35 20.84
N LEU A 766 -14.12 6.18 20.17
CA LEU A 766 -12.77 6.50 20.63
C LEU A 766 -12.85 7.52 21.77
N PRO A 767 -12.09 7.40 22.87
CA PRO A 767 -12.28 8.25 24.05
C PRO A 767 -12.27 9.75 23.74
N LEU A 768 -13.33 10.46 24.14
CA LEU A 768 -13.47 11.92 23.94
C LEU A 768 -12.43 12.77 24.71
N ALA A 769 -11.71 12.18 25.66
CA ALA A 769 -10.54 12.80 26.26
C ALA A 769 -9.31 12.88 25.32
N HIS A 770 -9.34 12.17 24.19
CA HIS A 770 -8.27 12.15 23.19
C HIS A 770 -8.61 13.01 21.97
N MET A 771 -7.68 13.90 21.57
CA MET A 771 -7.94 14.91 20.52
C MET A 771 -8.37 14.37 19.15
N PHE A 772 -7.99 13.13 18.80
CA PHE A 772 -8.41 12.53 17.53
C PHE A 772 -9.94 12.39 17.39
N GLU A 773 -10.65 12.00 18.44
CA GLU A 773 -12.12 11.95 18.41
C GLU A 773 -12.71 13.37 18.34
N ARG A 774 -12.16 14.32 19.10
CA ARG A 774 -12.63 15.72 19.12
C ARG A 774 -12.51 16.40 17.76
N VAL A 775 -11.37 16.25 17.08
CA VAL A 775 -11.19 16.79 15.71
C VAL A 775 -12.14 16.10 14.72
N ALA A 776 -12.32 14.77 14.81
CA ALA A 776 -13.28 14.07 13.97
C ALA A 776 -14.72 14.57 14.18
N GLN A 777 -15.14 14.83 15.43
CA GLN A 777 -16.44 15.44 15.72
C GLN A 777 -16.52 16.90 15.25
N GLY A 778 -15.44 17.68 15.36
CA GLY A 778 -15.36 19.04 14.80
C GLY A 778 -15.70 19.07 13.30
N VAL A 779 -15.18 18.13 12.52
CA VAL A 779 -15.50 17.97 11.09
C VAL A 779 -16.98 17.64 10.87
N MET A 780 -17.61 16.88 11.76
CA MET A 780 -19.05 16.57 11.66
C MET A 780 -19.93 17.77 12.00
N LEU A 781 -19.65 18.41 13.14
CA LEU A 781 -20.43 19.53 13.66
C LEU A 781 -20.42 20.70 12.67
N ILE A 782 -19.26 21.08 12.12
CA ILE A 782 -19.16 22.21 11.19
C ILE A 782 -19.92 22.02 9.86
N HIS A 783 -20.27 20.77 9.51
CA HIS A 783 -21.07 20.42 8.33
C HIS A 783 -22.55 20.13 8.64
N GLY A 784 -22.99 20.28 9.90
CA GLY A 784 -24.35 19.95 10.32
C GLY A 784 -24.66 18.45 10.27
N ALA A 785 -23.63 17.60 10.36
CA ALA A 785 -23.73 16.15 10.33
C ALA A 785 -24.11 15.59 11.72
N LYS A 786 -24.19 14.25 11.84
CA LYS A 786 -24.78 13.56 12.99
C LYS A 786 -23.75 12.69 13.70
N ILE A 787 -23.76 12.67 15.04
CA ILE A 787 -22.84 11.90 15.88
C ILE A 787 -23.66 10.87 16.67
N GLY A 788 -23.49 9.59 16.36
CA GLY A 788 -24.06 8.48 17.12
C GLY A 788 -23.05 7.90 18.11
N PHE A 789 -23.43 7.79 19.38
CA PHE A 789 -22.60 7.25 20.45
C PHE A 789 -22.81 5.74 20.65
N PHE A 790 -21.72 4.99 20.81
CA PHE A 790 -21.75 3.57 21.17
C PHE A 790 -22.32 3.32 22.59
N GLN A 791 -22.65 2.07 22.92
CA GLN A 791 -23.30 1.75 24.21
C GLN A 791 -22.36 1.70 25.44
N GLY A 792 -21.10 2.16 25.31
CA GLY A 792 -20.09 2.04 26.37
C GLY A 792 -19.38 0.68 26.46
N ASP A 793 -19.72 -0.31 25.62
CA ASP A 793 -19.06 -1.63 25.59
C ASP A 793 -18.51 -1.96 24.19
N ILE A 794 -17.19 -2.01 24.06
CA ILE A 794 -16.49 -2.28 22.80
C ILE A 794 -16.80 -3.67 22.22
N ARG A 795 -17.20 -4.65 23.07
CA ARG A 795 -17.63 -5.98 22.62
C ARG A 795 -18.93 -5.92 21.83
N ARG A 796 -19.75 -4.90 22.09
CA ARG A 796 -21.04 -4.65 21.44
C ARG A 796 -20.96 -3.71 20.24
N LEU A 797 -19.80 -3.10 19.96
CA LEU A 797 -19.62 -2.13 18.88
C LEU A 797 -20.16 -2.60 17.51
N SER A 798 -20.09 -3.90 17.19
CA SER A 798 -20.64 -4.42 15.93
C SER A 798 -22.18 -4.29 15.85
N ASP A 799 -22.90 -4.41 16.96
CA ASP A 799 -24.36 -4.16 17.02
C ASP A 799 -24.66 -2.67 16.79
N ASP A 800 -23.85 -1.78 17.37
CA ASP A 800 -23.97 -0.34 17.18
C ASP A 800 -23.69 0.08 15.73
N LEU A 801 -22.63 -0.44 15.12
CA LEU A 801 -22.28 -0.17 13.72
C LEU A 801 -23.37 -0.66 12.77
N ASN A 802 -23.93 -1.85 13.01
CA ASN A 802 -25.04 -2.40 12.23
C ASN A 802 -26.34 -1.58 12.39
N THR A 803 -26.56 -0.98 13.57
CA THR A 803 -27.75 -0.17 13.87
C THR A 803 -27.63 1.26 13.34
N LEU A 804 -26.54 1.96 13.66
CA LEU A 804 -26.26 3.34 13.24
C LEU A 804 -26.01 3.45 11.74
N LYS A 805 -25.33 2.45 11.17
CA LYS A 805 -24.84 2.43 9.79
C LYS A 805 -24.06 3.70 9.47
N PRO A 806 -22.93 3.99 10.15
CA PRO A 806 -22.21 5.25 9.98
C PRO A 806 -21.70 5.42 8.53
N THR A 807 -21.41 6.67 8.17
CA THR A 807 -20.69 7.05 6.94
C THR A 807 -19.24 7.45 7.23
N VAL A 808 -18.92 7.85 8.46
CA VAL A 808 -17.57 8.21 8.90
C VAL A 808 -17.24 7.41 10.15
N ILE A 809 -16.03 6.85 10.22
CA ILE A 809 -15.55 6.16 11.42
C ILE A 809 -14.03 6.35 11.60
N PRO A 810 -13.58 6.92 12.73
CA PRO A 810 -12.18 6.87 13.11
C PRO A 810 -11.88 5.49 13.73
N VAL A 811 -10.70 4.94 13.46
CA VAL A 811 -10.33 3.57 13.84
C VAL A 811 -8.88 3.49 14.27
N VAL A 812 -8.55 2.64 15.22
CA VAL A 812 -7.17 2.38 15.65
C VAL A 812 -6.64 1.05 15.08
N PRO A 813 -5.32 0.91 14.84
CA PRO A 813 -4.75 -0.30 14.22
C PRO A 813 -5.13 -1.61 14.91
N ARG A 814 -5.28 -1.64 16.24
CA ARG A 814 -5.72 -2.83 16.99
C ARG A 814 -7.08 -3.37 16.53
N ILE A 815 -8.03 -2.48 16.19
CA ILE A 815 -9.35 -2.87 15.67
C ILE A 815 -9.21 -3.39 14.24
N LEU A 816 -8.35 -2.76 13.45
CA LEU A 816 -8.10 -3.13 12.05
C LEU A 816 -7.41 -4.49 11.91
N ASN A 817 -6.41 -4.79 12.74
CA ASN A 817 -5.81 -6.11 12.85
C ASN A 817 -6.89 -7.15 13.20
N ARG A 818 -7.62 -6.97 14.31
CA ARG A 818 -8.72 -7.88 14.71
C ARG A 818 -9.77 -8.10 13.62
N MET A 819 -10.06 -7.08 12.81
CA MET A 819 -10.92 -7.24 11.63
C MET A 819 -10.27 -8.09 10.54
N TYR A 820 -9.01 -7.83 10.20
CA TYR A 820 -8.23 -8.62 9.24
C TYR A 820 -8.16 -10.09 9.64
N ASP A 821 -7.85 -10.37 10.90
CA ASP A 821 -7.71 -11.73 11.46
C ASP A 821 -9.04 -12.47 11.41
N LYS A 822 -10.13 -11.83 11.84
CA LYS A 822 -11.50 -12.37 11.76
C LYS A 822 -11.93 -12.69 10.32
N ILE A 823 -11.53 -11.90 9.34
CA ILE A 823 -11.84 -12.15 7.92
C ILE A 823 -11.05 -13.37 7.39
N HIS A 824 -9.78 -13.50 7.76
CA HIS A 824 -8.95 -14.63 7.35
C HIS A 824 -9.32 -15.94 8.07
N GLY A 825 -9.67 -15.89 9.36
CA GLY A 825 -10.18 -17.04 10.12
C GLY A 825 -11.49 -17.61 9.54
N GLN A 826 -12.40 -16.75 9.07
CA GLN A 826 -13.63 -17.19 8.38
C GLN A 826 -13.36 -17.91 7.04
N ALA A 827 -12.19 -17.72 6.44
CA ALA A 827 -11.71 -18.49 5.29
C ALA A 827 -11.06 -19.81 5.75
N SER A 828 -11.84 -20.67 6.42
CA SER A 828 -11.33 -21.92 7.00
C SER A 828 -10.89 -22.99 5.98
N THR A 829 -11.47 -23.01 4.77
CA THR A 829 -11.17 -24.03 3.75
C THR A 829 -10.18 -23.52 2.67
N PRO A 830 -9.35 -24.39 2.07
CA PRO A 830 -8.39 -23.99 1.03
C PRO A 830 -9.05 -23.24 -0.16
N LEU A 831 -10.25 -23.67 -0.56
CA LEU A 831 -11.03 -23.00 -1.61
C LEU A 831 -11.47 -21.58 -1.20
N LYS A 832 -11.94 -21.39 0.05
CA LYS A 832 -12.30 -20.06 0.56
C LYS A 832 -11.08 -19.14 0.64
N ARG A 833 -9.92 -19.64 1.11
CA ARG A 833 -8.66 -18.89 1.15
C ARG A 833 -8.21 -18.47 -0.23
N TRP A 834 -8.23 -19.39 -1.20
CA TRP A 834 -7.90 -19.10 -2.59
C TRP A 834 -8.84 -18.06 -3.19
N LEU A 835 -10.15 -18.19 -2.97
CA LEU A 835 -11.16 -17.26 -3.50
C LEU A 835 -11.02 -15.85 -2.88
N LEU A 836 -10.80 -15.77 -1.56
CA LEU A 836 -10.52 -14.50 -0.86
C LEU A 836 -9.23 -13.85 -1.41
N GLY A 837 -8.15 -14.60 -1.54
CA GLY A 837 -6.88 -14.12 -2.09
C GLY A 837 -6.99 -13.68 -3.55
N PHE A 838 -7.79 -14.37 -4.38
CA PHE A 838 -8.05 -13.99 -5.77
C PHE A 838 -8.83 -12.68 -5.86
N ALA A 839 -9.90 -12.54 -5.09
CA ALA A 839 -10.71 -11.33 -5.02
C ALA A 839 -9.94 -10.13 -4.46
N TYR A 840 -9.13 -10.35 -3.42
CA TYR A 840 -8.23 -9.34 -2.88
C TYR A 840 -7.28 -8.82 -3.97
N ARG A 841 -6.53 -9.69 -4.65
CA ARG A 841 -5.62 -9.29 -5.76
C ARG A 841 -6.34 -8.53 -6.87
N ARG A 842 -7.61 -8.86 -7.16
CA ARG A 842 -8.42 -8.14 -8.15
C ARG A 842 -8.76 -6.72 -7.69
N LYS A 843 -9.18 -6.53 -6.45
CA LYS A 843 -9.47 -5.19 -5.89
C LYS A 843 -8.20 -4.39 -5.60
N GLU A 844 -7.11 -5.03 -5.20
CA GLU A 844 -5.78 -4.43 -5.08
C GLU A 844 -5.30 -3.85 -6.43
N ALA A 845 -5.55 -4.56 -7.54
CA ALA A 845 -5.27 -4.07 -8.89
C ALA A 845 -6.24 -2.99 -9.39
N GLU A 846 -7.40 -2.79 -8.75
CA GLU A 846 -8.26 -1.61 -8.93
C GLU A 846 -7.69 -0.42 -8.11
N LEU A 847 -7.36 -0.62 -6.84
CA LEU A 847 -6.74 0.40 -5.97
C LEU A 847 -5.46 1.00 -6.57
N LYS A 848 -4.58 0.14 -7.12
CA LYS A 848 -3.33 0.55 -7.80
C LYS A 848 -3.55 1.39 -9.06
N LYS A 849 -4.80 1.53 -9.52
CA LYS A 849 -5.23 2.41 -10.62
C LYS A 849 -6.06 3.59 -10.11
N GLY A 850 -6.06 3.87 -8.81
CA GLY A 850 -6.89 4.87 -8.16
C GLY A 850 -8.38 4.52 -8.07
N ILE A 851 -8.79 3.28 -8.36
CA ILE A 851 -10.21 2.88 -8.37
C ILE A 851 -10.59 2.36 -6.98
N VAL A 852 -11.35 3.16 -6.23
CA VAL A 852 -11.92 2.80 -4.92
C VAL A 852 -13.43 2.65 -5.07
N ARG A 853 -13.95 1.43 -4.84
CA ARG A 853 -15.37 1.08 -5.07
C ARG A 853 -15.86 -0.09 -4.20
N ARG A 854 -17.18 -0.28 -4.12
CA ARG A 854 -17.86 -1.38 -3.37
C ARG A 854 -18.95 -2.13 -4.14
N ASP A 855 -19.15 -1.78 -5.39
CA ASP A 855 -20.15 -2.36 -6.28
C ASP A 855 -19.53 -3.40 -7.23
N SER A 856 -18.27 -3.80 -7.01
CA SER A 856 -17.63 -4.83 -7.82
C SER A 856 -18.25 -6.21 -7.58
N ILE A 857 -18.05 -7.13 -8.53
CA ILE A 857 -18.47 -8.54 -8.38
C ILE A 857 -17.83 -9.18 -7.15
N TRP A 858 -16.60 -8.80 -6.80
CA TRP A 858 -15.87 -9.29 -5.62
C TRP A 858 -16.47 -8.79 -4.31
N ASP A 859 -17.02 -7.58 -4.31
CA ASP A 859 -17.81 -7.08 -3.18
C ASP A 859 -19.06 -7.92 -3.00
N GLN A 860 -19.87 -8.08 -4.06
CA GLN A 860 -21.12 -8.82 -3.99
C GLN A 860 -20.95 -10.28 -3.52
N LEU A 861 -19.88 -10.95 -3.97
CA LEU A 861 -19.60 -12.36 -3.66
C LEU A 861 -18.90 -12.58 -2.32
N ILE A 862 -18.05 -11.65 -1.87
CA ILE A 862 -17.15 -11.85 -0.71
C ILE A 862 -17.24 -10.69 0.27
N PHE A 863 -16.81 -9.49 -0.14
CA PHE A 863 -16.56 -8.42 0.81
C PHE A 863 -17.83 -7.74 1.35
N ARG A 864 -19.01 -7.98 0.76
CA ARG A 864 -20.31 -7.48 1.22
C ARG A 864 -20.58 -7.84 2.68
N LYS A 865 -20.12 -9.01 3.17
CA LYS A 865 -20.23 -9.38 4.59
C LYS A 865 -19.36 -8.50 5.49
N VAL A 866 -18.15 -8.20 5.06
CA VAL A 866 -17.20 -7.30 5.76
C VAL A 866 -17.77 -5.88 5.81
N GLN A 867 -18.19 -5.36 4.66
CA GLN A 867 -18.80 -4.04 4.53
C GLN A 867 -20.08 -3.92 5.36
N ALA A 868 -20.95 -4.93 5.32
CA ALA A 868 -22.17 -4.97 6.13
C ALA A 868 -21.88 -4.99 7.64
N SER A 869 -20.79 -5.62 8.10
CA SER A 869 -20.41 -5.63 9.53
C SER A 869 -19.97 -4.27 10.09
N LEU A 870 -19.65 -3.31 9.21
CA LEU A 870 -19.47 -1.89 9.53
C LEU A 870 -20.73 -1.06 9.23
N GLY A 871 -21.90 -1.70 9.14
CA GLY A 871 -23.17 -1.06 8.79
C GLY A 871 -23.37 -0.72 7.31
N GLY A 872 -22.42 -1.06 6.43
CA GLY A 872 -22.54 -0.99 4.96
C GLY A 872 -22.52 0.41 4.34
N ARG A 873 -22.67 1.49 5.12
CA ARG A 873 -22.77 2.88 4.65
C ARG A 873 -21.52 3.74 4.82
N ILE A 874 -20.42 3.20 5.35
CA ILE A 874 -19.13 3.89 5.48
C ILE A 874 -18.81 4.66 4.18
N ARG A 875 -18.05 5.74 4.22
CA ARG A 875 -17.54 6.44 3.03
C ARG A 875 -16.08 6.85 3.26
N VAL A 876 -15.77 7.30 4.48
CA VAL A 876 -14.42 7.62 4.95
C VAL A 876 -14.08 6.79 6.19
N MET A 877 -12.86 6.27 6.24
CA MET A 877 -12.20 5.74 7.43
C MET A 877 -10.89 6.49 7.66
N ILE A 878 -10.58 6.80 8.92
CA ILE A 878 -9.34 7.44 9.31
C ILE A 878 -8.66 6.58 10.36
N THR A 879 -7.39 6.26 10.20
CA THR A 879 -6.59 5.59 11.22
C THR A 879 -5.33 6.36 11.58
N GLY A 880 -4.84 6.12 12.79
CA GLY A 880 -3.72 6.83 13.38
C GLY A 880 -3.53 6.42 14.83
N ALA A 881 -2.91 7.30 15.62
CA ALA A 881 -2.44 7.09 16.99
C ALA A 881 -1.37 6.00 17.17
N ALA A 882 -1.33 4.94 16.37
CA ALA A 882 -0.30 3.90 16.38
C ALA A 882 0.05 3.43 14.94
N PRO A 883 1.18 2.75 14.72
CA PRO A 883 1.53 2.17 13.41
C PRO A 883 0.56 1.07 12.96
N ILE A 884 0.36 0.92 11.65
CA ILE A 884 -0.35 -0.21 11.04
C ILE A 884 0.52 -0.88 9.97
N SER A 885 0.42 -2.22 9.85
CA SER A 885 1.18 -2.92 8.81
C SER A 885 0.64 -2.60 7.40
N PRO A 886 1.51 -2.39 6.39
CA PRO A 886 1.08 -2.13 5.02
C PRO A 886 0.16 -3.21 4.45
N THR A 887 0.38 -4.47 4.82
CA THR A 887 -0.44 -5.62 4.42
C THR A 887 -1.89 -5.51 4.92
N VAL A 888 -2.08 -5.19 6.21
CA VAL A 888 -3.41 -5.06 6.80
C VAL A 888 -4.14 -3.85 6.22
N LEU A 889 -3.47 -2.69 6.13
CA LEU A 889 -4.07 -1.47 5.56
C LEU A 889 -4.47 -1.65 4.09
N THR A 890 -3.60 -2.22 3.26
CA THR A 890 -3.90 -2.48 1.84
C THR A 890 -5.03 -3.49 1.66
N PHE A 891 -5.07 -4.54 2.49
CA PHE A 891 -6.17 -5.50 2.48
C PHE A 891 -7.51 -4.85 2.87
N LEU A 892 -7.55 -4.05 3.92
CA LEU A 892 -8.78 -3.41 4.38
C LEU A 892 -9.25 -2.29 3.45
N ARG A 893 -8.33 -1.51 2.86
CA ARG A 893 -8.63 -0.61 1.72
C ARG A 893 -9.37 -1.36 0.60
N ALA A 894 -8.87 -2.54 0.22
CA ALA A 894 -9.45 -3.34 -0.86
C ALA A 894 -10.81 -3.95 -0.44
N ALA A 895 -10.88 -4.58 0.73
CA ALA A 895 -12.07 -5.26 1.24
C ALA A 895 -13.21 -4.28 1.53
N ILE A 896 -12.92 -3.17 2.21
CA ILE A 896 -13.95 -2.19 2.58
C ILE A 896 -14.29 -1.29 1.40
N GLY A 897 -13.34 -0.95 0.52
CA GLY A 897 -13.59 -0.13 -0.67
C GLY A 897 -14.10 1.27 -0.33
N CYS A 898 -13.53 1.89 0.70
CA CYS A 898 -13.84 3.27 1.12
C CYS A 898 -12.58 4.14 1.01
N GLN A 899 -12.74 5.46 1.12
CA GLN A 899 -11.56 6.32 1.33
C GLN A 899 -10.97 5.98 2.70
N PHE A 900 -9.68 5.66 2.75
CA PHE A 900 -9.05 5.16 3.96
C PHE A 900 -7.71 5.86 4.17
N TYR A 901 -7.72 6.84 5.07
CA TYR A 901 -6.58 7.68 5.38
C TYR A 901 -5.82 7.14 6.60
N GLU A 902 -4.50 7.13 6.53
CA GLU A 902 -3.59 6.97 7.66
C GLU A 902 -3.01 8.34 8.00
N GLY A 903 -2.97 8.69 9.29
CA GLY A 903 -2.46 9.98 9.75
C GLY A 903 -1.64 9.85 11.03
N TYR A 904 -0.64 10.72 11.15
CA TYR A 904 0.25 10.80 12.31
C TYR A 904 0.11 12.15 12.99
N GLY A 905 0.24 12.14 14.31
CA GLY A 905 0.39 13.30 15.16
C GLY A 905 0.10 12.97 16.62
N GLN A 906 -0.01 14.01 17.44
CA GLN A 906 -0.13 13.93 18.90
C GLN A 906 -1.02 15.03 19.47
N THR A 907 -1.31 14.98 20.77
CA THR A 907 -2.12 15.99 21.46
C THR A 907 -1.51 17.39 21.36
N GLU A 908 -0.19 17.48 21.49
CA GLU A 908 0.63 18.69 21.37
C GLU A 908 0.58 19.32 19.96
N CYS A 909 0.11 18.58 18.95
CA CYS A 909 -0.17 19.04 17.58
C CYS A 909 -1.67 19.06 17.24
N THR A 910 -2.55 19.01 18.25
CA THR A 910 -4.01 19.00 18.08
C THR A 910 -4.49 17.86 17.19
N SER A 911 -4.06 16.63 17.48
CA SER A 911 -4.31 15.41 16.70
C SER A 911 -3.39 15.22 15.48
N GLY A 912 -3.64 15.89 14.35
CA GLY A 912 -2.98 15.57 13.08
C GLY A 912 -1.76 16.45 12.76
N CYS A 913 -0.66 15.85 12.29
CA CYS A 913 0.48 16.51 11.67
C CYS A 913 0.55 16.23 10.17
N THR A 914 0.43 14.95 9.80
CA THR A 914 0.46 14.44 8.43
C THR A 914 -0.75 13.54 8.16
N MET A 915 -1.11 13.39 6.88
CA MET A 915 -2.13 12.42 6.48
C MET A 915 -1.91 11.93 5.03
N THR A 916 -2.15 10.64 4.78
CA THR A 916 -2.14 10.07 3.42
C THR A 916 -3.24 10.70 2.58
N THR A 917 -2.93 11.00 1.32
CA THR A 917 -3.79 11.82 0.48
C THR A 917 -4.83 10.98 -0.27
N PRO A 918 -5.96 11.57 -0.70
CA PRO A 918 -6.90 10.87 -1.56
C PRO A 918 -6.27 10.37 -2.86
N GLY A 919 -6.56 9.11 -3.19
CA GLY A 919 -5.97 8.42 -4.34
C GLY A 919 -4.61 7.76 -4.06
N ASP A 920 -3.94 8.09 -2.95
CA ASP A 920 -2.75 7.35 -2.53
C ASP A 920 -3.15 5.96 -1.99
N TRP A 921 -2.76 4.94 -2.74
CA TRP A 921 -2.97 3.54 -2.38
C TRP A 921 -1.75 2.92 -1.67
N SER A 922 -0.61 3.61 -1.66
CA SER A 922 0.62 3.14 -1.02
C SER A 922 0.53 3.22 0.51
N ALA A 923 1.40 2.49 1.19
CA ALA A 923 1.30 2.23 2.63
C ALA A 923 2.68 2.03 3.25
N GLY A 924 2.78 2.19 4.58
CA GLY A 924 4.06 2.21 5.30
C GLY A 924 4.67 3.62 5.39
N HIS A 925 3.83 4.64 5.25
CA HIS A 925 4.11 6.06 5.43
C HIS A 925 2.82 6.73 5.94
N VAL A 926 2.95 7.85 6.64
CA VAL A 926 1.85 8.59 7.28
C VAL A 926 1.40 9.81 6.46
N GLY A 927 1.78 9.83 5.18
CA GLY A 927 1.41 10.85 4.19
C GLY A 927 2.21 12.15 4.26
N ALA A 928 1.67 13.20 3.67
CA ALA A 928 2.29 14.52 3.59
C ALA A 928 1.87 15.45 4.75
N PRO A 929 2.61 16.54 5.02
CA PRO A 929 2.20 17.57 5.99
C PRO A 929 0.80 18.11 5.72
N LEU A 930 0.06 18.37 6.79
CA LEU A 930 -1.25 19.02 6.74
C LEU A 930 -1.09 20.53 6.45
N PRO A 931 -2.03 21.18 5.74
CA PRO A 931 -1.93 22.62 5.40
C PRO A 931 -1.84 23.61 6.58
N CYS A 932 -2.13 23.17 7.80
CA CYS A 932 -1.99 23.97 9.03
C CYS A 932 -0.57 23.95 9.63
N ASN A 933 0.38 23.21 9.04
CA ASN A 933 1.75 23.10 9.56
C ASN A 933 2.83 22.95 8.48
N SER A 934 4.07 23.00 8.95
CA SER A 934 5.28 22.61 8.25
C SER A 934 6.10 21.70 9.17
N ILE A 935 6.91 20.83 8.57
CA ILE A 935 7.65 19.79 9.28
C ILE A 935 9.10 19.78 8.80
N LYS A 936 10.06 19.79 9.72
CA LYS A 936 11.48 19.47 9.43
C LYS A 936 11.91 18.23 10.19
N LEU A 937 13.04 17.67 9.78
CA LEU A 937 13.75 16.65 10.56
C LEU A 937 14.99 17.31 11.17
N VAL A 938 15.24 17.03 12.45
CA VAL A 938 16.41 17.52 13.18
C VAL A 938 17.35 16.35 13.47
N ASP A 939 18.65 16.59 13.38
CA ASP A 939 19.67 15.57 13.62
C ASP A 939 19.52 14.92 15.00
N VAL A 940 19.75 13.61 15.03
CA VAL A 940 19.91 12.82 16.25
C VAL A 940 21.25 12.06 16.13
N PRO A 941 22.40 12.77 16.24
CA PRO A 941 23.72 12.21 15.95
C PRO A 941 24.05 10.99 16.82
N GLU A 942 23.55 10.95 18.06
CA GLU A 942 23.71 9.83 18.98
C GLU A 942 23.14 8.52 18.40
N MET A 943 22.11 8.58 17.57
CA MET A 943 21.46 7.45 16.89
C MET A 943 21.81 7.31 15.40
N ASN A 944 22.72 8.16 14.88
CA ASN A 944 23.08 8.22 13.46
C ASN A 944 21.89 8.52 12.50
N TYR A 945 20.88 9.24 12.97
CA TYR A 945 19.85 9.84 12.11
C TYR A 945 20.24 11.29 11.82
N LEU A 946 20.38 11.64 10.54
CA LEU A 946 20.85 12.96 10.10
C LEU A 946 19.90 13.53 9.05
N ALA A 947 19.48 14.78 9.22
CA ALA A 947 18.46 15.44 8.40
C ALA A 947 18.87 15.52 6.93
N ILE A 948 20.17 15.63 6.65
CA ILE A 948 20.76 15.57 5.30
C ILE A 948 20.50 14.23 4.58
N ASN A 949 20.31 13.14 5.32
CA ASN A 949 19.90 11.83 4.80
C ASN A 949 18.37 11.67 4.71
N GLY A 950 17.61 12.73 5.03
CA GLY A 950 16.17 12.70 5.15
C GLY A 950 15.67 11.90 6.36
N GLU A 951 16.45 11.81 7.45
CA GLU A 951 16.11 11.07 8.67
C GLU A 951 16.38 11.91 9.93
N GLY A 952 15.55 11.86 10.96
CA GLY A 952 15.79 12.63 12.19
C GLY A 952 14.59 12.70 13.12
N GLU A 953 14.69 13.51 14.19
CA GLU A 953 13.54 13.85 15.03
C GLU A 953 12.56 14.71 14.23
N VAL A 954 11.28 14.31 14.23
CA VAL A 954 10.21 15.09 13.59
C VAL A 954 9.96 16.35 14.41
N CYS A 955 10.10 17.50 13.78
CA CYS A 955 9.81 18.80 14.38
C CYS A 955 8.68 19.49 13.62
N VAL A 956 7.65 19.99 14.31
CA VAL A 956 6.42 20.52 13.71
C VAL A 956 6.21 21.97 14.11
N LYS A 957 5.92 22.85 13.14
CA LYS A 957 5.58 24.26 13.37
C LYS A 957 4.32 24.62 12.59
N GLY A 958 3.30 25.13 13.28
CA GLY A 958 1.99 25.36 12.67
C GLY A 958 0.94 25.89 13.64
N THR A 959 -0.20 26.31 13.11
CA THR A 959 -1.33 26.85 13.91
C THR A 959 -2.03 25.79 14.75
N ASN A 960 -1.74 24.51 14.52
CA ASN A 960 -2.20 23.36 15.30
C ASN A 960 -1.26 23.00 16.47
N VAL A 961 -0.13 23.68 16.65
CA VAL A 961 0.78 23.44 17.79
C VAL A 961 0.20 24.09 19.05
N PHE A 962 0.23 23.34 20.15
CA PHE A 962 -0.28 23.75 21.45
C PHE A 962 0.45 24.97 22.06
N GLN A 963 -0.15 25.63 23.05
CA GLN A 963 0.49 26.75 23.76
C GLN A 963 1.58 26.30 24.75
N GLY A 964 1.63 25.01 25.09
CA GLY A 964 2.55 24.45 26.08
C GLY A 964 1.85 23.59 27.13
N TYR A 965 2.56 23.26 28.20
CA TYR A 965 2.06 22.46 29.31
C TYR A 965 1.59 23.32 30.50
N LEU A 966 0.42 23.00 31.04
CA LEU A 966 -0.21 23.73 32.13
C LEU A 966 0.68 23.76 33.39
N LYS A 967 1.05 24.96 33.84
CA LYS A 967 1.90 25.20 35.01
C LYS A 967 3.21 24.37 34.96
N ASP A 968 3.82 24.28 33.78
CA ASP A 968 5.07 23.56 33.55
C ASP A 968 5.89 24.24 32.43
N PRO A 969 6.52 25.40 32.73
CA PRO A 969 7.29 26.16 31.74
C PRO A 969 8.57 25.43 31.32
N GLU A 970 9.17 24.63 32.22
CA GLU A 970 10.37 23.83 31.93
C GLU A 970 10.09 22.77 30.87
N LYS A 971 9.04 21.94 31.05
CA LYS A 971 8.65 20.96 30.02
C LYS A 971 8.11 21.61 28.76
N THR A 972 7.59 22.83 28.85
CA THR A 972 7.20 23.60 27.66
C THR A 972 8.43 23.99 26.84
N ALA A 973 9.46 24.57 27.46
CA ALA A 973 10.71 24.96 26.79
C ALA A 973 11.57 23.76 26.35
N GLU A 974 11.45 22.59 26.99
CA GLU A 974 12.04 21.33 26.49
C GLU A 974 11.35 20.80 25.23
N THR A 975 10.12 21.24 24.93
CA THR A 975 9.26 20.63 23.91
C THR A 975 8.93 21.57 22.74
N ILE A 976 8.89 22.89 22.98
CA ILE A 976 8.84 23.93 21.95
C ILE A 976 10.16 24.71 22.02
N ASP A 977 10.91 24.76 20.92
CA ASP A 977 12.16 25.54 20.85
C ASP A 977 11.92 27.05 20.74
N ALA A 978 13.00 27.84 20.79
CA ALA A 978 12.94 29.30 20.69
C ALA A 978 12.41 29.82 19.33
N ASP A 979 12.47 28.99 18.29
CA ASP A 979 11.95 29.28 16.96
C ASP A 979 10.48 28.84 16.80
N GLY A 980 9.87 28.23 17.82
CA GLY A 980 8.48 27.75 17.79
C GLY A 980 8.29 26.41 17.10
N TRP A 981 9.33 25.58 16.98
CA TRP A 981 9.21 24.18 16.56
C TRP A 981 8.90 23.29 17.74
N LEU A 982 7.87 22.47 17.59
CA LEU A 982 7.55 21.39 18.50
C LEU A 982 8.42 20.16 18.20
N HIS A 983 9.30 19.78 19.11
CA HIS A 983 10.01 18.51 19.10
C HIS A 983 9.04 17.38 19.47
N THR A 984 8.76 16.43 18.56
CA THR A 984 7.76 15.39 18.86
C THR A 984 8.31 14.24 19.70
N GLY A 985 9.63 14.07 19.79
CA GLY A 985 10.24 12.88 20.36
C GLY A 985 10.06 11.60 19.52
N ASP A 986 9.56 11.70 18.28
CA ASP A 986 9.45 10.59 17.34
C ASP A 986 10.44 10.75 16.17
N ILE A 987 11.06 9.64 15.75
CA ILE A 987 11.99 9.62 14.61
C ILE A 987 11.21 9.43 13.31
N GLY A 988 11.48 10.28 12.32
CA GLY A 988 10.87 10.26 10.99
C GLY A 988 11.90 10.08 9.89
N LYS A 989 11.40 9.66 8.72
CA LYS A 989 12.13 9.58 7.45
C LYS A 989 11.29 10.16 6.32
N TRP A 990 11.86 11.07 5.53
CA TRP A 990 11.27 11.49 4.26
C TRP A 990 11.44 10.40 3.20
N LEU A 991 10.35 10.13 2.48
CA LEU A 991 10.36 9.27 1.29
C LEU A 991 10.49 10.12 0.02
N PRO A 992 11.03 9.57 -1.09
CA PRO A 992 11.26 10.33 -2.33
C PRO A 992 10.02 10.98 -2.95
N ASN A 993 8.81 10.59 -2.54
CA ASN A 993 7.56 11.19 -2.96
C ASN A 993 7.07 12.35 -2.06
N GLY A 994 7.90 12.82 -1.12
CA GLY A 994 7.54 13.87 -0.18
C GLY A 994 6.58 13.44 0.94
N THR A 995 6.40 12.13 1.17
CA THR A 995 5.65 11.64 2.33
C THR A 995 6.56 11.30 3.50
N LEU A 996 6.06 11.46 4.72
CA LEU A 996 6.78 11.12 5.95
C LEU A 996 6.50 9.66 6.32
N LYS A 997 7.53 8.95 6.77
CA LYS A 997 7.42 7.65 7.44
C LYS A 997 7.91 7.79 8.88
N ILE A 998 7.14 7.33 9.85
CA ILE A 998 7.59 7.22 11.25
C ILE A 998 8.40 5.93 11.42
N VAL A 999 9.49 6.01 12.17
CA VAL A 999 10.40 4.89 12.48
C VAL A 999 10.03 4.27 13.82
N ASP A 1000 10.23 5.01 14.93
CA ASP A 1000 9.84 4.68 16.31
C ASP A 1000 10.03 5.96 17.17
N ARG A 1001 9.76 5.90 18.48
CA ARG A 1001 9.97 7.03 19.41
C ARG A 1001 11.44 7.12 19.82
N LYS A 1002 12.03 8.32 19.82
CA LYS A 1002 13.42 8.59 20.26
C LYS A 1002 13.71 7.99 21.65
N LYS A 1003 12.73 8.02 22.57
CA LYS A 1003 12.87 7.46 23.93
C LYS A 1003 12.60 5.94 24.04
N HIS A 1004 12.03 5.31 23.00
CA HIS A 1004 11.76 3.86 22.96
C HIS A 1004 12.83 3.09 22.18
N ILE A 1005 13.54 3.78 21.28
CA ILE A 1005 14.74 3.25 20.64
C ILE A 1005 15.83 3.06 21.71
N PHE A 1006 16.32 1.83 21.84
CA PHE A 1006 17.43 1.49 22.72
C PHE A 1006 18.57 0.86 21.93
N LYS A 1007 19.77 0.94 22.49
CA LYS A 1007 21.00 0.35 21.94
C LYS A 1007 21.20 -1.05 22.52
N LEU A 1008 21.71 -1.99 21.74
CA LEU A 1008 22.25 -3.27 22.23
C LEU A 1008 23.76 -3.18 22.45
N ALA A 1009 24.36 -4.16 23.14
CA ALA A 1009 25.78 -4.16 23.49
C ALA A 1009 26.73 -4.03 22.29
N GLN A 1010 26.38 -4.61 21.13
CA GLN A 1010 27.13 -4.47 19.87
C GLN A 1010 27.03 -3.08 19.21
N GLY A 1011 26.22 -2.18 19.75
CA GLY A 1011 26.05 -0.81 19.28
C GLY A 1011 24.88 -0.57 18.33
N GLU A 1012 24.18 -1.61 17.91
CA GLU A 1012 22.99 -1.53 17.06
C GLU A 1012 21.80 -0.90 17.81
N TYR A 1013 21.04 -0.05 17.12
CA TYR A 1013 19.82 0.56 17.65
C TYR A 1013 18.57 -0.24 17.25
N ILE A 1014 17.67 -0.44 18.21
CA ILE A 1014 16.47 -1.26 18.06
C ILE A 1014 15.23 -0.38 18.21
N ALA A 1015 14.35 -0.46 17.21
CA ALA A 1015 12.98 0.02 17.24
C ALA A 1015 12.04 -1.12 17.67
N PRO A 1016 11.67 -1.26 18.96
CA PRO A 1016 10.91 -2.42 19.40
C PRO A 1016 9.46 -2.44 18.88
N GLU A 1017 8.82 -1.28 18.67
CA GLU A 1017 7.42 -1.23 18.22
C GLU A 1017 7.28 -1.73 16.77
N LYS A 1018 8.31 -1.52 15.94
CA LYS A 1018 8.46 -2.13 14.60
C LYS A 1018 8.42 -3.66 14.68
N ILE A 1019 9.17 -4.24 15.62
CA ILE A 1019 9.31 -5.70 15.78
C ILE A 1019 8.01 -6.30 16.34
N GLU A 1020 7.42 -5.67 17.36
CA GLU A 1020 6.13 -6.06 17.95
C GLU A 1020 5.01 -6.09 16.89
N THR A 1021 4.92 -5.04 16.07
CA THR A 1021 3.94 -4.95 14.97
C THR A 1021 4.09 -6.06 13.92
N ILE A 1022 5.29 -6.63 13.77
CA ILE A 1022 5.54 -7.77 12.88
C ILE A 1022 5.16 -9.09 13.56
N TYR A 1023 5.52 -9.29 14.83
CA TYR A 1023 5.28 -10.55 15.55
C TYR A 1023 3.81 -10.80 15.93
N VAL A 1024 3.00 -9.76 16.17
CA VAL A 1024 1.53 -9.89 16.35
C VAL A 1024 0.84 -10.45 15.10
N ARG A 1025 1.53 -10.55 13.95
CA ARG A 1025 0.99 -11.21 12.74
C ARG A 1025 1.08 -12.74 12.76
N SER A 1026 1.63 -13.35 13.81
CA SER A 1026 1.53 -14.79 14.00
C SER A 1026 0.11 -15.13 14.48
N ASP A 1027 -0.58 -16.05 13.78
CA ASP A 1027 -1.89 -16.59 14.16
C ASP A 1027 -1.96 -17.05 15.65
N ALA A 1028 -0.82 -17.32 16.29
CA ALA A 1028 -0.73 -17.75 17.68
C ALA A 1028 -0.61 -16.62 18.71
N VAL A 1029 -0.39 -15.36 18.30
CA VAL A 1029 0.04 -14.24 19.17
C VAL A 1029 -0.98 -13.10 19.16
N ALA A 1030 -1.63 -12.84 20.29
CA ALA A 1030 -2.53 -11.70 20.46
C ALA A 1030 -1.81 -10.39 20.81
N GLN A 1031 -0.79 -10.47 21.67
CA GLN A 1031 0.03 -9.34 22.11
C GLN A 1031 1.47 -9.78 22.34
N VAL A 1032 2.43 -8.87 22.13
CA VAL A 1032 3.84 -9.09 22.45
C VAL A 1032 4.46 -7.80 22.98
N PHE A 1033 5.38 -7.94 23.93
CA PHE A 1033 6.25 -6.89 24.44
C PHE A 1033 7.70 -7.33 24.23
N VAL A 1034 8.42 -6.65 23.34
CA VAL A 1034 9.83 -6.88 23.03
C VAL A 1034 10.70 -6.01 23.94
N HIS A 1035 11.70 -6.63 24.55
CA HIS A 1035 12.63 -5.97 25.44
C HIS A 1035 14.09 -6.23 25.01
N GLY A 1036 14.92 -5.22 25.19
CA GLY A 1036 16.36 -5.22 25.00
C GLY A 1036 17.00 -4.31 26.04
N ASP A 1037 18.27 -4.55 26.36
CA ASP A 1037 19.07 -3.69 27.23
C ASP A 1037 20.44 -3.42 26.57
N SER A 1038 20.99 -2.24 26.86
CA SER A 1038 22.35 -1.83 26.51
C SER A 1038 23.45 -2.80 26.89
N LEU A 1039 23.25 -3.59 27.96
CA LEU A 1039 24.21 -4.62 28.40
C LEU A 1039 24.03 -5.97 27.70
N GLN A 1040 22.99 -6.13 26.87
CA GLN A 1040 22.62 -7.40 26.25
C GLN A 1040 22.87 -7.36 24.74
N SER A 1041 23.30 -8.49 24.18
CA SER A 1041 23.61 -8.59 22.74
C SER A 1041 22.39 -8.93 21.86
N CYS A 1042 21.24 -9.17 22.48
CA CYS A 1042 20.05 -9.70 21.82
C CYS A 1042 18.76 -9.28 22.52
N LEU A 1043 17.63 -9.63 21.90
CA LEU A 1043 16.29 -9.28 22.37
C LEU A 1043 15.58 -10.48 23.01
N VAL A 1044 14.69 -10.19 23.96
CA VAL A 1044 13.75 -11.14 24.55
C VAL A 1044 12.33 -10.59 24.45
N ALA A 1045 11.30 -11.41 24.63
CA ALA A 1045 9.92 -10.91 24.62
C ALA A 1045 8.96 -11.63 25.58
N VAL A 1046 7.98 -10.89 26.07
CA VAL A 1046 6.78 -11.43 26.71
C VAL A 1046 5.70 -11.56 25.64
N VAL A 1047 5.14 -12.76 25.48
CA VAL A 1047 4.16 -13.10 24.44
C VAL A 1047 2.87 -13.55 25.11
N ILE A 1048 1.74 -13.00 24.67
CA ILE A 1048 0.41 -13.44 25.07
C ILE A 1048 -0.22 -14.20 23.89
N PRO A 1049 -0.42 -15.53 24.02
CA PRO A 1049 -1.03 -16.33 22.97
C PRO A 1049 -2.51 -15.97 22.76
N ASP A 1050 -3.00 -16.01 21.53
CA ASP A 1050 -4.39 -15.64 21.24
C ASP A 1050 -5.40 -16.72 21.69
N PRO A 1051 -6.31 -16.45 22.64
CA PRO A 1051 -7.23 -17.47 23.16
C PRO A 1051 -8.30 -17.92 22.15
N ASP A 1052 -8.63 -17.10 21.15
CA ASP A 1052 -9.61 -17.44 20.11
C ASP A 1052 -8.99 -18.31 19.00
N PHE A 1053 -7.67 -18.23 18.77
CA PHE A 1053 -6.99 -18.88 17.64
C PHE A 1053 -5.93 -19.94 18.02
N LEU A 1054 -5.35 -19.90 19.23
CA LEU A 1054 -4.23 -20.76 19.63
C LEU A 1054 -4.53 -22.26 19.47
N SER A 1055 -5.69 -22.73 19.93
CA SER A 1055 -6.03 -24.16 19.91
C SER A 1055 -6.11 -24.73 18.49
N ASP A 1056 -6.75 -24.01 17.57
CA ASP A 1056 -6.82 -24.38 16.15
C ASP A 1056 -5.43 -24.31 15.48
N TRP A 1057 -4.62 -23.32 15.86
CA TRP A 1057 -3.25 -23.16 15.34
C TRP A 1057 -2.31 -24.28 15.80
N ILE A 1058 -2.34 -24.64 17.09
CA ILE A 1058 -1.55 -25.75 17.66
C ILE A 1058 -1.99 -27.07 17.04
N LYS A 1059 -3.30 -27.33 16.94
CA LYS A 1059 -3.83 -28.55 16.31
C LYS A 1059 -3.36 -28.71 14.86
N LYS A 1060 -3.26 -27.60 14.11
CA LYS A 1060 -2.77 -27.57 12.74
C LYS A 1060 -1.24 -27.71 12.63
N THR A 1061 -0.48 -27.21 13.61
CA THR A 1061 0.99 -27.07 13.52
C THR A 1061 1.74 -28.20 14.24
N LEU A 1062 1.26 -28.61 15.41
CA LEU A 1062 1.85 -29.65 16.27
C LEU A 1062 0.96 -30.89 16.43
N GLY A 1063 -0.32 -30.83 16.04
CA GLY A 1063 -1.26 -31.96 16.20
C GLY A 1063 -1.75 -32.19 17.63
N LEU A 1064 -1.58 -31.20 18.52
CA LEU A 1064 -1.97 -31.27 19.93
C LEU A 1064 -3.32 -30.60 20.17
N GLU A 1065 -4.03 -31.06 21.20
CA GLU A 1065 -5.28 -30.47 21.72
C GLU A 1065 -5.19 -30.36 23.25
N GLY A 1066 -5.90 -29.40 23.85
CA GLY A 1066 -5.91 -29.15 25.29
C GLY A 1066 -6.64 -27.85 25.63
N SER A 1067 -6.74 -27.53 26.93
CA SER A 1067 -7.23 -26.22 27.39
C SER A 1067 -6.17 -25.12 27.17
N TYR A 1068 -6.59 -23.86 27.17
CA TYR A 1068 -5.70 -22.72 26.93
C TYR A 1068 -4.54 -22.67 27.95
N GLN A 1069 -4.82 -22.88 29.24
CA GLN A 1069 -3.77 -22.92 30.28
C GLN A 1069 -2.78 -24.07 30.07
N GLU A 1070 -3.28 -25.28 29.78
CA GLU A 1070 -2.41 -26.44 29.53
C GLU A 1070 -1.50 -26.22 28.33
N LEU A 1071 -2.05 -25.69 27.23
CA LEU A 1071 -1.29 -25.43 26.00
C LEU A 1071 -0.24 -24.33 26.21
N CYS A 1072 -0.56 -23.25 26.92
CA CYS A 1072 0.39 -22.17 27.24
C CYS A 1072 1.55 -22.63 28.14
N GLY A 1073 1.34 -23.65 28.98
CA GLY A 1073 2.36 -24.21 29.88
C GLY A 1073 3.40 -25.12 29.20
N ARG A 1074 3.24 -25.50 27.93
CA ARG A 1074 4.12 -26.48 27.28
C ARG A 1074 5.32 -25.86 26.57
N LEU A 1075 6.47 -26.52 26.72
CA LEU A 1075 7.73 -26.12 26.07
C LEU A 1075 7.71 -26.28 24.54
N ASP A 1076 7.00 -27.28 24.01
CA ASP A 1076 6.87 -27.49 22.56
C ASP A 1076 6.01 -26.41 21.88
N VAL A 1077 4.90 -26.00 22.52
CA VAL A 1077 4.09 -24.85 22.11
C VAL A 1077 4.92 -23.56 22.15
N LYS A 1078 5.66 -23.31 23.23
CA LYS A 1078 6.58 -22.15 23.35
C LYS A 1078 7.62 -22.13 22.22
N ALA A 1079 8.23 -23.27 21.90
CA ALA A 1079 9.18 -23.36 20.79
C ALA A 1079 8.53 -23.06 19.43
N ALA A 1080 7.33 -23.60 19.17
CA ALA A 1080 6.61 -23.37 17.91
C ALA A 1080 6.16 -21.91 17.73
N ILE A 1081 5.70 -21.25 18.80
CA ILE A 1081 5.34 -19.82 18.76
C ILE A 1081 6.58 -18.97 18.43
N LEU A 1082 7.71 -19.23 19.10
CA LEU A 1082 8.97 -18.56 18.81
C LEU A 1082 9.42 -18.78 17.35
N GLU A 1083 9.37 -20.02 16.85
CA GLU A 1083 9.71 -20.32 15.45
C GLU A 1083 8.80 -19.58 14.46
N SER A 1084 7.49 -19.51 14.73
CA SER A 1084 6.53 -18.75 13.92
C SER A 1084 6.84 -17.25 13.88
N MET A 1085 7.14 -16.65 15.03
CA MET A 1085 7.57 -15.24 15.12
C MET A 1085 8.86 -15.00 14.33
N LEU A 1086 9.88 -15.83 14.56
CA LEU A 1086 11.18 -15.73 13.88
C LEU A 1086 11.07 -15.85 12.36
N GLN A 1087 10.22 -16.78 11.88
CA GLN A 1087 9.97 -16.98 10.45
C GLN A 1087 9.30 -15.75 9.82
N LEU A 1088 8.27 -15.19 10.45
CA LEU A 1088 7.64 -13.94 10.01
C LEU A 1088 8.63 -12.77 10.01
N GLY A 1089 9.49 -12.67 11.03
CA GLY A 1089 10.55 -11.67 11.08
C GLY A 1089 11.49 -11.77 9.86
N LYS A 1090 11.93 -12.98 9.49
CA LYS A 1090 12.80 -13.21 8.33
C LYS A 1090 12.09 -12.87 7.01
N GLU A 1091 10.82 -13.25 6.88
CA GLU A 1091 10.02 -12.97 5.68
C GLU A 1091 9.78 -11.47 5.44
N VAL A 1092 9.74 -10.66 6.51
CA VAL A 1092 9.59 -9.20 6.46
C VAL A 1092 10.94 -8.47 6.41
N GLY A 1093 12.06 -9.19 6.55
CA GLY A 1093 13.41 -8.63 6.47
C GLY A 1093 13.93 -8.00 7.77
N LEU A 1094 13.48 -8.49 8.94
CA LEU A 1094 14.12 -8.16 10.23
C LEU A 1094 15.55 -8.71 10.25
N MET A 1095 16.50 -7.88 10.70
CA MET A 1095 17.90 -8.25 10.86
C MET A 1095 18.07 -9.28 11.97
N SER A 1096 19.19 -10.02 11.98
CA SER A 1096 19.46 -11.06 12.98
C SER A 1096 19.50 -10.55 14.43
N PHE A 1097 19.82 -9.27 14.62
CA PHE A 1097 19.82 -8.59 15.92
C PHE A 1097 18.45 -8.01 16.32
N GLU A 1098 17.53 -7.84 15.36
CA GLU A 1098 16.13 -7.47 15.61
C GLU A 1098 15.25 -8.67 15.96
N GLN A 1099 15.83 -9.88 15.97
CA GLN A 1099 15.12 -11.12 16.22
C GLN A 1099 15.23 -11.55 17.69
N VAL A 1100 14.11 -11.81 18.35
CA VAL A 1100 14.10 -12.26 19.75
C VAL A 1100 14.70 -13.66 19.89
N LYS A 1101 15.55 -13.86 20.90
CA LYS A 1101 16.22 -15.13 21.18
C LYS A 1101 15.39 -16.06 22.07
N ALA A 1102 14.65 -15.48 23.01
CA ALA A 1102 13.82 -16.22 23.96
C ALA A 1102 12.51 -15.47 24.23
N ILE A 1103 11.45 -16.22 24.52
CA ILE A 1103 10.14 -15.67 24.89
C ILE A 1103 9.65 -16.23 26.23
N TYR A 1104 8.90 -15.43 26.98
CA TYR A 1104 8.07 -15.85 28.10
C TYR A 1104 6.61 -15.84 27.66
N ILE A 1105 5.86 -16.91 27.98
CA ILE A 1105 4.42 -16.97 27.69
C ILE A 1105 3.67 -16.44 28.91
N HIS A 1106 2.78 -15.48 28.68
CA HIS A 1106 1.87 -14.94 29.67
C HIS A 1106 0.42 -15.14 29.20
N THR A 1107 -0.51 -15.42 30.13
CA THR A 1107 -1.89 -15.80 29.81
C THR A 1107 -2.92 -14.69 30.03
N GLU A 1108 -2.57 -13.61 30.74
CA GLU A 1108 -3.44 -12.46 30.90
C GLU A 1108 -3.17 -11.44 29.78
N MET A 1109 -4.22 -10.82 29.24
CA MET A 1109 -4.08 -9.79 28.22
C MET A 1109 -3.58 -8.48 28.85
N PHE A 1110 -2.65 -7.78 28.20
CA PHE A 1110 -2.36 -6.39 28.60
C PHE A 1110 -3.62 -5.56 28.36
N SER A 1111 -4.09 -4.90 29.42
CA SER A 1111 -5.35 -4.17 29.47
C SER A 1111 -5.14 -2.78 30.07
N ILE A 1112 -6.19 -1.95 30.14
CA ILE A 1112 -6.07 -0.65 30.82
C ILE A 1112 -6.33 -0.83 32.33
N GLU A 1113 -7.21 -1.78 32.66
CA GLU A 1113 -7.62 -2.20 34.00
C GLU A 1113 -6.46 -2.78 34.82
N ASN A 1114 -5.59 -3.61 34.22
CA ASN A 1114 -4.34 -4.05 34.86
C ASN A 1114 -3.19 -3.04 34.73
N GLY A 1115 -3.47 -1.84 34.25
CA GLY A 1115 -2.52 -0.72 34.16
C GLY A 1115 -1.45 -0.84 33.07
N LEU A 1116 -1.34 -1.97 32.37
CA LEU A 1116 -0.25 -2.24 31.41
C LEU A 1116 -0.42 -1.51 30.06
N LEU A 1117 -1.64 -1.08 29.71
CA LEU A 1117 -1.91 -0.23 28.55
C LEU A 1117 -2.32 1.20 28.95
N THR A 1118 -2.06 2.15 28.05
CA THR A 1118 -2.64 3.49 28.10
C THR A 1118 -4.14 3.46 27.73
N PRO A 1119 -4.92 4.52 28.03
CA PRO A 1119 -6.31 4.63 27.58
C PRO A 1119 -6.51 4.52 26.06
N THR A 1120 -5.46 4.76 25.26
CA THR A 1120 -5.44 4.59 23.80
C THR A 1120 -4.95 3.20 23.36
N LEU A 1121 -4.93 2.22 24.28
CA LEU A 1121 -4.50 0.84 24.07
C LEU A 1121 -3.03 0.66 23.62
N LYS A 1122 -2.13 1.58 23.99
CA LYS A 1122 -0.68 1.47 23.74
C LYS A 1122 0.03 0.82 24.93
N ALA A 1123 1.11 0.07 24.67
CA ALA A 1123 1.93 -0.56 25.71
C ALA A 1123 2.66 0.48 26.59
N LYS A 1124 2.48 0.42 27.92
CA LYS A 1124 3.30 1.20 28.86
C LYS A 1124 4.63 0.48 29.11
N ARG A 1125 5.63 0.72 28.24
CA ARG A 1125 6.89 -0.05 28.21
C ARG A 1125 7.62 -0.13 29.57
N ASN A 1126 7.59 0.93 30.36
CA ASN A 1126 8.23 0.97 31.68
C ASN A 1126 7.48 0.11 32.71
N GLU A 1127 6.15 0.23 32.79
CA GLU A 1127 5.31 -0.62 33.65
C GLU A 1127 5.45 -2.10 33.25
N LEU A 1128 5.45 -2.41 31.95
CA LEU A 1128 5.68 -3.76 31.44
C LEU A 1128 7.07 -4.30 31.81
N ARG A 1129 8.13 -3.47 31.72
CA ARG A 1129 9.49 -3.86 32.14
C ARG A 1129 9.54 -4.13 33.65
N GLN A 1130 8.84 -3.34 34.46
CA GLN A 1130 8.81 -3.49 35.92
C GLN A 1130 7.97 -4.71 36.34
N HIS A 1131 6.81 -4.92 35.73
CA HIS A 1131 5.90 -6.03 35.99
C HIS A 1131 6.52 -7.39 35.60
N PHE A 1132 7.17 -7.46 34.43
CA PHE A 1132 7.81 -8.69 33.94
C PHE A 1132 9.31 -8.78 34.25
N ARG A 1133 9.79 -8.04 35.26
CA ARG A 1133 11.22 -7.90 35.53
C ARG A 1133 11.94 -9.23 35.75
N SER A 1134 11.41 -10.07 36.65
CA SER A 1134 12.03 -11.36 36.99
C SER A 1134 12.04 -12.32 35.81
N GLN A 1135 10.97 -12.35 35.02
CA GLN A 1135 10.89 -13.18 33.81
C GLN A 1135 11.86 -12.70 32.73
N ILE A 1136 12.04 -11.37 32.58
CA ILE A 1136 13.03 -10.79 31.66
C ILE A 1136 14.46 -11.16 32.09
N GLU A 1137 14.77 -11.04 33.38
CA GLU A 1137 16.07 -11.43 33.95
C GLU A 1137 16.32 -12.94 33.76
N GLU A 1138 15.31 -13.80 33.96
CA GLU A 1138 15.37 -15.24 33.69
C GLU A 1138 15.59 -15.55 32.20
N LEU A 1139 14.91 -14.84 31.28
CA LEU A 1139 15.08 -15.03 29.84
C LEU A 1139 16.52 -14.72 29.38
N TYR A 1140 17.15 -13.67 29.92
CA TYR A 1140 18.56 -13.38 29.63
C TYR A 1140 19.50 -14.40 30.28
N ALA A 1141 19.27 -14.79 31.53
CA ALA A 1141 20.08 -15.81 32.20
C ALA A 1141 20.03 -17.19 31.51
N GLY A 1142 18.89 -17.52 30.89
CA GLY A 1142 18.71 -18.75 30.10
C GLY A 1142 19.28 -18.71 28.68
N ILE A 1143 19.79 -17.56 28.22
CA ILE A 1143 20.49 -17.46 26.93
C ILE A 1143 21.98 -17.67 27.18
N ASN A 1144 22.49 -18.84 26.80
CA ASN A 1144 23.93 -19.06 26.66
C ASN A 1144 24.45 -18.08 25.58
N MET A 1145 25.23 -17.09 26.01
CA MET A 1145 25.93 -16.13 25.14
C MET A 1145 27.11 -16.76 24.41
#